data_AF-A0A498HUU4-F1
#
_entry.id   AF-A0A498HUU4-F1
#
_cell.length_a   1.000
_cell.length_b   1.000
_cell.length_c   1.000
_cell.angle_alpha   90.00
_cell.angle_beta   90.00
_cell.angle_gamma   90.00
#
_symmetry.space_group_name_H-M   'P 1'
#
loop_
_entity.id
_entity.type
_entity.pdbx_description
1 polymer ?
#
loop_
_entity_poly.entity_id
_entity_poly.type
_entity_poly.pdbx_seq_one_letter_code
_entity_poly.pdbx_strand_id
1 'polypeptide(L)'
;MGASSVVASLMMISFFMLNRQLQADAALSAETYKSIDEANQSGPYLGVVIPNAFEMNPLLQSPNFTSTNLTIDVSGRRFRFGTIANKKVILVMTGLSMINAGITTQLLLSLFNIEGVVHYGIAGNANPSINIADVVIPQYWAHTALWNWQRYGQGPETELPLEASGDYTREIGYLKFANYTVNASSSAYDNLLNNIWYQPEEVFPIDGTPEERQHAFWVPVDPLYYNISKKLEDLKLEGCLNSTTCLSHTPKVARVDRGTSASIYLDNAAYRGFIYNKFNVSPVEMESASVALICLQQRVPFIVIRAISDLAGGGGADSNEADAFLTLASKNSVTAVLEFVKQLSASKEFVKQLSASNPLQLNVALSTETQMLIEEANMSGPYLDIVIPNSYEMDLLLQSPNFTSSNLFIDFSGRRLRFGTIANKPVILVMTGLSMINAAITTQLLLSQFDIEGVVHYGIAGHANPSLNLAHVVIPQYWSHSALWSWQGEYRGGWELVSENSGVSAMHMTIMPNSNKAIMFDAAGFGQSEISLPPGDCRRVFDERDETGEYYEVDCWAHAVEFDTETAAIRPLKILTDTWCSSGGLSANGTLVQTGGWAVGGRSVRYLSGCNTCDWEEHPMFSTQHILPNGNFILVGGRRMFNYEYIPKGGGSNDVYFPLPFLQETTDPFENNLYPFVFLSTDGNILIFANNRSILLNPTTNKIVRELPVLDGGSRNYPASGMAALLPINLSDPNPKAILAEILICGGADPRAGKLVENGIFVTALQDCGRIDITDPKSTWQKEMMPTPRTMGDLLILPTGDILIVNGAKEGIAGWNFAQDPNLTPLLYRPDNPTTQRFTELKATTIPRMYGSTSMVLPDGKILVAGSNTNYYYNFTGVKYPTELRVEKFYPPYFDPLLILDRPMITSDYKGKMVKYRGYIVVEFKLKKAEVDQSDLKVTMYSPPFTTHGFSMGQRLLILAIKKLDNVESEFFRVEVVAPPSAEIAPPGFYLIFVVHDGVPSSGIWPCGNGKVPFIVIRAVSDLAGGGGADSNEVDTFLTLTSKNSVTAVLEFVKQLSASKNNENFISSFHTSLYSLDA
;
A
#
# COMPACT_ATOMS: atom_id res chain seq x y z
N MET A 1 28.65 57.30 50.11
CA MET A 1 28.81 56.23 49.11
C MET A 1 27.45 55.57 48.86
N GLY A 2 26.50 56.27 48.19
CA GLY A 2 25.07 55.90 48.26
C GLY A 2 24.32 55.77 46.92
N ALA A 3 25.00 55.85 45.78
CA ALA A 3 24.37 55.81 44.45
C ALA A 3 24.73 54.56 43.61
N SER A 4 25.75 53.79 44.01
CA SER A 4 26.29 52.72 43.16
C SER A 4 25.54 51.38 43.28
N SER A 5 24.95 51.07 44.43
CA SER A 5 24.27 49.80 44.68
C SER A 5 22.89 49.74 44.01
N VAL A 6 22.08 50.79 44.12
CA VAL A 6 20.72 50.83 43.57
C VAL A 6 20.75 50.75 42.03
N VAL A 7 21.70 51.44 41.38
CA VAL A 7 21.88 51.34 39.92
C VAL A 7 22.36 49.94 39.53
N ALA A 8 23.27 49.32 40.28
CA ALA A 8 23.70 47.94 40.02
C ALA A 8 22.55 46.93 40.17
N SER A 9 21.68 47.07 41.19
CA SER A 9 20.52 46.19 41.36
C SER A 9 19.46 46.40 40.27
N LEU A 10 19.16 47.65 39.88
CA LEU A 10 18.23 47.93 38.77
C LEU A 10 18.79 47.50 37.41
N MET A 11 20.10 47.64 37.19
CA MET A 11 20.77 47.09 36.01
C MET A 11 20.78 45.56 36.02
N MET A 12 20.99 44.89 37.16
CA MET A 12 20.85 43.42 37.22
C MET A 12 19.41 42.98 36.92
N ILE A 13 18.39 43.61 37.50
CA ILE A 13 16.99 43.24 37.25
C ILE A 13 16.63 43.45 35.77
N SER A 14 17.06 44.56 35.16
CA SER A 14 16.86 44.77 33.72
C SER A 14 17.74 43.88 32.84
N PHE A 15 18.94 43.45 33.25
CA PHE A 15 19.70 42.43 32.53
C PHE A 15 19.06 41.04 32.62
N PHE A 16 18.50 40.67 33.78
CA PHE A 16 17.75 39.42 33.94
C PHE A 16 16.43 39.41 33.16
N MET A 17 15.84 40.58 32.88
CA MET A 17 14.68 40.72 31.99
C MET A 17 15.06 40.80 30.50
N LEU A 18 16.17 41.44 30.12
CA LEU A 18 16.58 41.54 28.71
C LEU A 18 17.35 40.31 28.18
N ASN A 19 17.89 39.45 29.04
CA ASN A 19 18.67 38.27 28.64
C ASN A 19 17.94 36.94 28.90
N ARG A 20 16.63 36.96 29.14
CA ARG A 20 15.74 35.78 29.10
C ARG A 20 15.05 35.64 27.74
N GLN A 21 15.84 35.60 26.67
CA GLN A 21 15.47 34.92 25.42
C GLN A 21 16.15 33.54 25.38
N LEU A 22 15.94 32.77 26.44
CA LEU A 22 15.91 31.31 26.33
C LEU A 22 14.49 30.99 25.85
N GLN A 23 14.36 30.66 24.57
CA GLN A 23 13.15 30.01 24.08
C GLN A 23 13.06 28.64 24.76
N ALA A 24 12.01 28.43 25.55
CA ALA A 24 11.48 27.09 25.73
C ALA A 24 10.68 26.79 24.46
N ASP A 25 10.93 25.64 23.84
CA ASP A 25 10.24 25.23 22.59
C ASP A 25 8.86 24.64 22.92
N ALA A 26 8.01 25.46 23.53
CA ALA A 26 6.61 25.12 23.78
C ALA A 26 5.90 24.81 22.44
N ALA A 27 5.10 23.74 22.43
CA ALA A 27 4.44 23.22 21.22
C ALA A 27 3.53 24.24 20.49
N LEU A 28 3.11 25.31 21.18
CA LEU A 28 2.46 26.48 20.60
C LEU A 28 3.39 27.69 20.73
N SER A 29 3.61 28.39 19.62
CA SER A 29 4.44 29.60 19.64
C SER A 29 3.80 30.73 20.46
N ALA A 30 4.62 31.62 21.01
CA ALA A 30 4.12 32.80 21.74
C ALA A 30 3.25 33.73 20.87
N GLU A 31 3.46 33.74 19.54
CA GLU A 31 2.59 34.47 18.60
C GLU A 31 1.24 33.76 18.44
N THR A 32 1.22 32.43 18.44
CA THR A 32 -0.01 31.63 18.40
C THR A 32 -0.81 31.80 19.71
N TYR A 33 -0.19 31.68 20.87
CA TYR A 33 -0.84 31.94 22.17
C TYR A 33 -1.42 33.36 22.23
N LYS A 34 -0.62 34.39 21.89
CA LYS A 34 -1.10 35.78 21.86
C LYS A 34 -2.29 35.97 20.91
N SER A 35 -2.30 35.29 19.76
CA SER A 35 -3.42 35.32 18.81
C SER A 35 -4.68 34.64 19.36
N ILE A 36 -4.50 33.55 20.13
CA ILE A 36 -5.58 32.87 20.86
C ILE A 36 -6.15 33.77 21.97
N ASP A 37 -5.30 34.46 22.73
CA ASP A 37 -5.72 35.38 23.79
C ASP A 37 -6.47 36.61 23.24
N GLU A 38 -6.00 37.20 22.15
CA GLU A 38 -6.68 38.30 21.45
C GLU A 38 -8.03 37.86 20.85
N ALA A 39 -8.12 36.62 20.37
CA ALA A 39 -9.38 36.00 19.97
C ALA A 39 -10.31 35.78 21.18
N ASN A 40 -9.80 35.24 22.30
CA ASN A 40 -10.60 34.93 23.49
C ASN A 40 -11.14 36.18 24.19
N GLN A 41 -10.39 37.29 24.20
CA GLN A 41 -10.89 38.62 24.58
C GLN A 41 -12.06 39.09 23.70
N SER A 42 -12.10 38.61 22.45
CA SER A 42 -13.16 38.87 21.48
C SER A 42 -14.29 37.83 21.50
N GLY A 43 -14.28 36.87 22.42
CA GLY A 43 -15.32 35.84 22.58
C GLY A 43 -16.59 36.28 23.31
N PRO A 44 -17.40 35.33 23.81
CA PRO A 44 -17.36 33.90 23.46
C PRO A 44 -17.82 33.66 22.00
N TYR A 45 -17.54 32.47 21.48
CA TYR A 45 -17.91 32.04 20.13
C TYR A 45 -18.78 30.79 20.15
N LEU A 46 -19.67 30.66 19.17
CA LEU A 46 -20.31 29.38 18.86
C LEU A 46 -19.34 28.55 17.99
N GLY A 47 -18.93 27.38 18.49
CA GLY A 47 -18.09 26.44 17.76
C GLY A 47 -18.88 25.75 16.66
N VAL A 48 -18.37 25.71 15.43
CA VAL A 48 -18.98 25.01 14.30
C VAL A 48 -18.01 23.96 13.78
N VAL A 49 -18.33 22.70 14.04
CA VAL A 49 -17.47 21.53 13.80
C VAL A 49 -17.97 20.79 12.55
N ILE A 50 -17.11 20.63 11.55
CA ILE A 50 -17.51 20.21 10.20
C ILE A 50 -16.65 19.01 9.74
N PRO A 51 -17.22 17.86 9.31
CA PRO A 51 -16.43 16.69 8.92
C PRO A 51 -15.42 16.99 7.81
N ASN A 52 -15.85 17.59 6.70
CA ASN A 52 -15.01 17.73 5.52
C ASN A 52 -15.26 19.04 4.71
N ALA A 53 -14.46 19.22 3.65
CA ALA A 53 -14.54 20.39 2.78
C ALA A 53 -15.83 20.45 1.93
N PHE A 54 -16.48 19.33 1.67
CA PHE A 54 -17.73 19.26 0.89
C PHE A 54 -18.92 19.86 1.66
N GLU A 55 -18.92 19.76 2.99
CA GLU A 55 -19.90 20.42 3.87
C GLU A 55 -19.49 21.84 4.28
N MET A 56 -18.18 22.09 4.41
CA MET A 56 -17.66 23.41 4.77
C MET A 56 -17.77 24.42 3.62
N ASN A 57 -17.53 24.01 2.37
CA ASN A 57 -17.50 24.93 1.23
C ASN A 57 -18.86 25.61 0.96
N PRO A 58 -20.02 24.92 0.97
CA PRO A 58 -21.32 25.59 0.81
C PRO A 58 -21.66 26.54 1.97
N LEU A 59 -21.16 26.29 3.18
CA LEU A 59 -21.28 27.24 4.30
C LEU A 59 -20.42 28.49 4.09
N LEU A 60 -19.15 28.31 3.68
CA LEU A 60 -18.23 29.42 3.37
C LEU A 60 -18.68 30.27 2.18
N GLN A 61 -19.41 29.68 1.23
CA GLN A 61 -20.01 30.35 0.07
C GLN A 61 -21.38 30.99 0.37
N SER A 62 -21.96 30.75 1.55
CA SER A 62 -23.29 31.25 1.89
C SER A 62 -23.28 32.74 2.20
N PRO A 63 -24.20 33.56 1.64
CA PRO A 63 -24.31 34.98 1.97
C PRO A 63 -24.73 35.24 3.42
N ASN A 64 -25.13 34.21 4.17
CA ASN A 64 -25.45 34.29 5.59
C ASN A 64 -24.21 34.11 6.51
N PHE A 65 -23.06 33.72 5.95
CA PHE A 65 -21.77 33.71 6.64
C PHE A 65 -20.94 34.93 6.24
N THR A 66 -20.30 35.58 7.21
CA THR A 66 -19.33 36.67 6.98
C THR A 66 -18.03 36.31 7.66
N SER A 67 -17.00 35.97 6.87
CA SER A 67 -15.66 35.73 7.39
C SER A 67 -15.02 37.02 7.92
N THR A 68 -14.18 36.89 8.94
CA THR A 68 -13.13 37.87 9.23
C THR A 68 -11.84 37.47 8.48
N ASN A 69 -10.80 38.30 8.60
CA ASN A 69 -9.45 37.96 8.14
C ASN A 69 -8.67 37.10 9.17
N LEU A 70 -9.22 36.83 10.36
CA LEU A 70 -8.54 36.06 11.39
C LEU A 70 -8.69 34.55 11.12
N THR A 71 -7.55 33.88 10.98
CA THR A 71 -7.44 32.42 10.98
C THR A 71 -6.28 32.02 11.86
N ILE A 72 -6.48 31.02 12.72
CA ILE A 72 -5.44 30.47 13.60
C ILE A 72 -5.27 29.00 13.23
N ASP A 73 -4.04 28.55 13.02
CA ASP A 73 -3.71 27.17 12.67
C ASP A 73 -3.00 26.48 13.85
N VAL A 74 -3.55 25.37 14.33
CA VAL A 74 -2.99 24.56 15.45
C VAL A 74 -3.17 23.07 15.15
N SER A 75 -2.15 22.25 15.39
CA SER A 75 -2.18 20.79 15.21
C SER A 75 -2.82 20.33 13.88
N GLY A 76 -2.40 20.98 12.78
CA GLY A 76 -2.87 20.73 11.41
C GLY A 76 -4.28 21.27 11.09
N ARG A 77 -4.95 21.95 12.03
CA ARG A 77 -6.35 22.39 11.94
C ARG A 77 -6.45 23.90 11.85
N ARG A 78 -7.19 24.39 10.86
CA ARG A 78 -7.47 25.82 10.65
C ARG A 78 -8.79 26.24 11.28
N PHE A 79 -8.71 27.07 12.31
CA PHE A 79 -9.83 27.73 12.96
C PHE A 79 -10.13 29.06 12.23
N ARG A 80 -11.33 29.20 11.68
CA ARG A 80 -11.74 30.37 10.87
C ARG A 80 -12.77 31.19 11.62
N PHE A 81 -12.48 32.46 11.84
CA PHE A 81 -13.33 33.36 12.63
C PHE A 81 -14.29 34.13 11.72
N GLY A 82 -15.57 34.19 12.10
CA GLY A 82 -16.58 34.90 11.32
C GLY A 82 -17.86 35.16 12.10
N THR A 83 -18.93 35.50 11.38
CA THR A 83 -20.28 35.57 11.93
C THR A 83 -21.31 34.85 11.07
N ILE A 84 -22.36 34.32 11.71
CA ILE A 84 -23.57 33.80 11.08
C ILE A 84 -24.76 34.50 11.75
N ALA A 85 -25.58 35.22 10.98
CA ALA A 85 -26.73 35.96 11.51
C ALA A 85 -26.43 36.84 12.76
N ASN A 86 -25.30 37.56 12.73
CA ASN A 86 -24.69 38.35 13.83
C ASN A 86 -24.11 37.55 15.00
N LYS A 87 -24.21 36.22 15.02
CA LYS A 87 -23.52 35.38 16.01
C LYS A 87 -22.05 35.24 15.65
N LYS A 88 -21.13 35.45 16.61
CA LYS A 88 -19.70 35.13 16.43
C LYS A 88 -19.53 33.61 16.35
N VAL A 89 -18.81 33.13 15.34
CA VAL A 89 -18.55 31.70 15.13
C VAL A 89 -17.07 31.42 14.88
N ILE A 90 -16.64 30.22 15.26
CA ILE A 90 -15.36 29.61 14.82
C ILE A 90 -15.70 28.37 14.00
N LEU A 91 -15.33 28.36 12.73
CA LEU A 91 -15.46 27.19 11.86
C LEU A 91 -14.17 26.37 11.89
N VAL A 92 -14.27 25.06 12.17
CA VAL A 92 -13.14 24.12 12.09
C VAL A 92 -13.53 22.84 11.38
N MET A 93 -12.64 22.34 10.53
CA MET A 93 -12.82 21.08 9.79
C MET A 93 -12.11 19.95 10.54
N THR A 94 -12.77 18.81 10.73
CA THR A 94 -12.23 17.70 11.53
C THR A 94 -11.39 16.71 10.72
N GLY A 95 -11.80 16.43 9.48
CA GLY A 95 -11.51 15.17 8.81
C GLY A 95 -12.46 14.06 9.27
N LEU A 96 -12.61 13.01 8.45
CA LEU A 96 -13.44 11.85 8.79
C LEU A 96 -12.85 11.07 9.99
N SER A 97 -13.67 10.23 10.63
CA SER A 97 -13.40 9.41 11.81
C SER A 97 -13.61 10.09 13.17
N MET A 98 -14.13 9.31 14.12
CA MET A 98 -14.45 9.70 15.50
C MET A 98 -13.22 10.24 16.25
N ILE A 99 -12.03 9.70 15.97
CA ILE A 99 -10.77 10.19 16.55
C ILE A 99 -10.51 11.63 16.13
N ASN A 100 -10.62 11.92 14.83
CA ASN A 100 -10.40 13.24 14.27
C ASN A 100 -11.44 14.26 14.77
N ALA A 101 -12.71 13.88 14.82
CA ALA A 101 -13.77 14.73 15.35
C ALA A 101 -13.61 15.00 16.86
N GLY A 102 -13.23 14.00 17.64
CA GLY A 102 -12.95 14.14 19.07
C GLY A 102 -11.77 15.08 19.35
N ILE A 103 -10.62 14.84 18.71
CA ILE A 103 -9.43 15.71 18.78
C ILE A 103 -9.77 17.15 18.40
N THR A 104 -10.47 17.35 17.28
CA THR A 104 -10.78 18.70 16.78
C THR A 104 -11.72 19.44 17.73
N THR A 105 -12.71 18.73 18.30
CA THR A 105 -13.64 19.31 19.27
C THR A 105 -12.89 19.65 20.56
N GLN A 106 -12.02 18.77 21.07
CA GLN A 106 -11.26 19.06 22.29
C GLN A 106 -10.32 20.26 22.09
N LEU A 107 -9.58 20.34 20.98
CA LEU A 107 -8.74 21.51 20.67
C LEU A 107 -9.57 22.79 20.54
N LEU A 108 -10.76 22.72 19.94
CA LEU A 108 -11.68 23.87 19.85
C LEU A 108 -12.10 24.38 21.24
N LEU A 109 -12.37 23.48 22.20
CA LEU A 109 -12.84 23.84 23.54
C LEU A 109 -11.70 24.22 24.50
N SER A 110 -10.52 23.59 24.41
CA SER A 110 -9.37 23.89 25.28
C SER A 110 -8.62 25.16 24.87
N LEU A 111 -8.66 25.56 23.59
CA LEU A 111 -7.97 26.76 23.10
C LEU A 111 -8.87 27.99 23.10
N PHE A 112 -10.17 27.85 22.83
CA PHE A 112 -11.05 29.00 22.58
C PHE A 112 -12.19 29.12 23.60
N ASN A 113 -12.62 30.37 23.85
CA ASN A 113 -13.79 30.68 24.65
C ASN A 113 -15.08 30.32 23.88
N ILE A 114 -15.55 29.09 24.07
CA ILE A 114 -16.70 28.50 23.38
C ILE A 114 -17.93 28.41 24.29
N GLU A 115 -19.04 29.00 23.85
CA GLU A 115 -20.35 28.98 24.54
C GLU A 115 -21.26 27.81 24.13
N GLY A 116 -20.86 27.04 23.12
CA GLY A 116 -21.59 25.87 22.61
C GLY A 116 -21.07 25.36 21.28
N VAL A 117 -21.45 24.13 20.91
CA VAL A 117 -21.00 23.45 19.68
C VAL A 117 -22.19 23.10 18.78
N VAL A 118 -22.12 23.51 17.51
CA VAL A 118 -22.98 22.99 16.43
C VAL A 118 -22.13 22.10 15.54
N HIS A 119 -22.48 20.82 15.47
CA HIS A 119 -21.88 19.88 14.53
C HIS A 119 -22.89 19.54 13.43
N TYR A 120 -22.43 19.46 12.19
CA TYR A 120 -23.31 19.12 11.08
C TYR A 120 -22.60 18.40 9.96
N GLY A 121 -23.37 17.71 9.12
CA GLY A 121 -22.85 17.02 7.94
C GLY A 121 -23.92 16.19 7.25
N ILE A 122 -23.48 15.17 6.52
CA ILE A 122 -24.32 14.11 5.96
C ILE A 122 -24.27 12.83 6.83
N ALA A 123 -25.25 11.94 6.72
CA ALA A 123 -25.26 10.64 7.39
C ALA A 123 -26.06 9.61 6.58
N GLY A 124 -25.72 8.33 6.73
CA GLY A 124 -26.60 7.26 6.31
C GLY A 124 -27.80 7.15 7.25
N ASN A 125 -28.85 6.44 6.82
CA ASN A 125 -30.08 6.30 7.59
C ASN A 125 -30.43 4.85 7.94
N ALA A 126 -30.83 4.63 9.20
CA ALA A 126 -31.35 3.36 9.70
C ALA A 126 -32.87 3.31 9.87
N ASN A 127 -33.57 4.45 9.90
CA ASN A 127 -35.01 4.55 10.10
C ASN A 127 -35.77 4.72 8.77
N PRO A 128 -36.53 3.71 8.28
CA PRO A 128 -37.19 3.76 6.96
C PRO A 128 -38.30 4.82 6.79
N SER A 129 -38.62 5.61 7.82
CA SER A 129 -39.57 6.75 7.74
C SER A 129 -38.90 8.12 7.48
N ILE A 130 -37.57 8.12 7.42
CA ILE A 130 -36.73 9.25 6.99
C ILE A 130 -36.21 8.93 5.58
N ASN A 131 -36.16 9.93 4.71
CA ASN A 131 -35.85 9.80 3.29
C ASN A 131 -34.55 10.52 2.95
N ILE A 132 -34.00 10.24 1.77
CA ILE A 132 -32.82 10.95 1.24
C ILE A 132 -33.09 12.47 1.20
N ALA A 133 -32.06 13.24 1.57
CA ALA A 133 -32.03 14.69 1.77
C ALA A 133 -32.96 15.27 2.86
N ASP A 134 -33.70 14.45 3.63
CA ASP A 134 -34.29 14.89 4.90
C ASP A 134 -33.17 15.27 5.88
N VAL A 135 -33.40 16.26 6.75
CA VAL A 135 -32.46 16.66 7.80
C VAL A 135 -32.96 16.16 9.15
N VAL A 136 -32.16 15.32 9.82
CA VAL A 136 -32.45 14.79 11.15
C VAL A 136 -31.64 15.46 12.24
N ILE A 137 -32.30 15.68 13.38
CA ILE A 137 -31.74 16.28 14.58
C ILE A 137 -32.04 15.35 15.77
N PRO A 138 -31.11 14.45 16.16
CA PRO A 138 -31.33 13.54 17.27
C PRO A 138 -31.34 14.23 18.64
N GLN A 139 -32.05 13.64 19.60
CA GLN A 139 -32.00 14.04 21.02
C GLN A 139 -30.85 13.38 21.79
N TYR A 140 -30.44 12.17 21.38
CA TYR A 140 -29.36 11.41 22.01
C TYR A 140 -28.38 10.85 20.97
N TRP A 141 -27.12 10.73 21.34
CA TRP A 141 -26.06 10.11 20.55
C TRP A 141 -25.34 9.00 21.33
N ALA A 142 -24.89 7.96 20.63
CA ALA A 142 -24.08 6.87 21.21
C ALA A 142 -22.96 6.45 20.25
N HIS A 143 -21.84 5.97 20.80
CA HIS A 143 -20.89 5.16 20.05
C HIS A 143 -21.39 3.71 20.04
N THR A 144 -21.57 3.09 18.87
CA THR A 144 -22.09 1.71 18.76
C THR A 144 -21.08 0.65 18.29
N ALA A 145 -19.77 0.96 18.30
CA ALA A 145 -18.72 -0.01 17.98
C ALA A 145 -17.73 -0.29 19.14
N LEU A 146 -18.02 0.17 20.37
CA LEU A 146 -17.35 -0.34 21.57
C LEU A 146 -18.09 -1.61 22.05
N TRP A 147 -17.43 -2.76 21.94
CA TRP A 147 -18.02 -4.08 22.18
C TRP A 147 -17.18 -4.95 23.12
N ASN A 148 -17.84 -5.76 23.94
CA ASN A 148 -17.25 -6.91 24.63
C ASN A 148 -17.79 -8.22 23.97
N TRP A 149 -16.91 -9.18 23.72
CA TRP A 149 -17.23 -10.40 22.96
C TRP A 149 -17.49 -11.59 23.90
N GLN A 150 -18.69 -12.17 23.86
CA GLN A 150 -18.99 -13.35 24.68
C GLN A 150 -18.18 -14.56 24.22
N ARG A 151 -17.37 -15.13 25.11
CA ARG A 151 -16.57 -16.34 24.85
C ARG A 151 -17.44 -17.45 24.26
N TYR A 152 -16.95 -18.11 23.20
CA TYR A 152 -17.66 -19.23 22.58
C TYR A 152 -18.00 -20.33 23.61
N GLY A 153 -19.22 -20.86 23.53
CA GLY A 153 -19.77 -21.85 24.48
C GLY A 153 -20.45 -21.26 25.71
N GLN A 154 -20.32 -19.95 25.97
CA GLN A 154 -21.10 -19.25 27.01
C GLN A 154 -22.40 -18.65 26.44
N GLY A 155 -23.47 -18.63 27.24
CA GLY A 155 -24.74 -18.02 26.89
C GLY A 155 -24.92 -16.62 27.50
N PRO A 156 -25.98 -15.87 27.13
CA PRO A 156 -26.16 -14.49 27.59
C PRO A 156 -26.27 -14.30 29.12
N GLU A 157 -26.72 -15.33 29.83
CA GLU A 157 -26.77 -15.36 31.30
C GLU A 157 -25.38 -15.44 31.95
N THR A 158 -24.34 -15.80 31.19
CA THR A 158 -22.96 -15.88 31.68
C THR A 158 -22.29 -14.51 31.69
N GLU A 159 -21.68 -14.18 32.83
CA GLU A 159 -20.90 -12.96 33.07
C GLU A 159 -19.77 -12.76 32.05
N LEU A 160 -19.53 -11.50 31.67
CA LEU A 160 -18.45 -11.09 30.78
C LEU A 160 -17.12 -10.94 31.53
N PRO A 161 -15.97 -11.13 30.85
CA PRO A 161 -14.67 -10.77 31.42
C PRO A 161 -14.67 -9.31 31.88
N LEU A 162 -14.27 -9.07 33.13
CA LEU A 162 -14.21 -7.77 33.82
C LEU A 162 -15.59 -7.07 34.07
N GLU A 163 -16.69 -7.81 34.03
CA GLU A 163 -18.02 -7.29 34.44
C GLU A 163 -18.08 -7.02 35.96
N ALA A 164 -17.61 -7.94 36.81
CA ALA A 164 -17.45 -7.72 38.26
C ALA A 164 -16.62 -6.48 38.63
N SER A 165 -15.63 -6.12 37.80
CA SER A 165 -14.80 -4.92 37.96
C SER A 165 -15.54 -3.62 37.62
N GLY A 166 -16.73 -3.71 36.99
CA GLY A 166 -17.46 -2.57 36.46
C GLY A 166 -16.80 -1.93 35.25
N ASP A 167 -15.98 -2.68 34.50
CA ASP A 167 -15.34 -2.22 33.25
C ASP A 167 -16.23 -2.49 32.02
N TYR A 168 -17.13 -3.48 32.12
CA TYR A 168 -18.09 -3.85 31.08
C TYR A 168 -19.47 -4.19 31.67
N THR A 169 -20.51 -4.19 30.82
CA THR A 169 -21.90 -4.45 31.20
C THR A 169 -22.67 -5.25 30.15
N ARG A 170 -23.70 -5.97 30.60
CA ARG A 170 -24.70 -6.65 29.77
C ARG A 170 -26.02 -5.86 29.65
N GLU A 171 -26.21 -4.78 30.40
CA GLU A 171 -27.52 -4.10 30.51
C GLU A 171 -28.01 -3.44 29.20
N ILE A 172 -27.09 -2.98 28.34
CA ILE A 172 -27.42 -2.35 27.05
C ILE A 172 -27.93 -3.41 26.03
N GLY A 173 -27.46 -4.66 26.16
CA GLY A 173 -27.80 -5.80 25.33
C GLY A 173 -26.80 -6.09 24.21
N TYR A 174 -27.15 -7.06 23.35
CA TYR A 174 -26.22 -7.72 22.43
C TYR A 174 -26.76 -7.88 21.00
N LEU A 175 -25.84 -8.06 20.06
CA LEU A 175 -26.09 -8.69 18.75
C LEU A 175 -25.71 -10.17 18.85
N LYS A 176 -26.61 -11.05 18.42
CA LYS A 176 -26.35 -12.49 18.26
C LYS A 176 -26.06 -12.82 16.81
N PHE A 177 -24.85 -13.26 16.49
CA PHE A 177 -24.46 -13.55 15.10
C PHE A 177 -25.23 -14.72 14.49
N ALA A 178 -25.58 -15.74 15.29
CA ALA A 178 -26.33 -16.90 14.81
C ALA A 178 -27.66 -16.52 14.13
N ASN A 179 -28.35 -15.48 14.63
CA ASN A 179 -29.64 -15.01 14.12
C ASN A 179 -29.61 -14.52 12.66
N TYR A 180 -28.42 -14.24 12.11
CA TYR A 180 -28.21 -13.72 10.75
C TYR A 180 -27.53 -14.75 9.83
N THR A 181 -27.44 -16.02 10.25
CA THR A 181 -26.81 -17.09 9.47
C THR A 181 -27.77 -17.63 8.40
N VAL A 182 -27.45 -17.40 7.13
CA VAL A 182 -28.19 -17.98 5.99
C VAL A 182 -27.84 -19.44 5.75
N ASN A 183 -28.73 -20.20 5.12
CA ASN A 183 -28.57 -21.62 4.75
C ASN A 183 -28.30 -22.59 5.92
N ALA A 184 -28.55 -22.18 7.17
CA ALA A 184 -28.48 -23.06 8.34
C ALA A 184 -29.54 -24.19 8.25
N SER A 185 -29.10 -25.44 8.22
CA SER A 185 -29.98 -26.62 8.06
C SER A 185 -30.74 -27.02 9.33
N SER A 186 -30.48 -26.37 10.47
CA SER A 186 -31.30 -26.44 11.68
C SER A 186 -31.18 -25.16 12.50
N SER A 187 -32.27 -24.73 13.15
CA SER A 187 -32.34 -23.50 13.95
C SER A 187 -31.81 -23.68 15.39
N ALA A 188 -30.81 -24.53 15.59
CA ALA A 188 -30.49 -25.13 16.90
C ALA A 188 -29.05 -24.91 17.39
N TYR A 189 -28.18 -24.29 16.58
CA TYR A 189 -26.77 -24.08 16.92
C TYR A 189 -26.38 -22.61 16.90
N ASP A 190 -25.65 -22.19 17.92
CA ASP A 190 -24.83 -20.98 17.86
C ASP A 190 -23.68 -21.16 16.87
N ASN A 191 -23.24 -20.07 16.27
CA ASN A 191 -22.02 -20.07 15.46
C ASN A 191 -20.81 -19.66 16.30
N LEU A 192 -19.60 -19.82 15.76
CA LEU A 192 -18.34 -19.55 16.49
C LEU A 192 -18.20 -18.08 16.94
N LEU A 193 -18.98 -17.16 16.35
CA LEU A 193 -18.99 -15.74 16.69
C LEU A 193 -19.91 -15.39 17.87
N ASN A 194 -20.81 -16.28 18.29
CA ASN A 194 -21.64 -16.12 19.49
C ASN A 194 -22.38 -14.75 19.58
N ASN A 195 -22.11 -13.97 20.64
CA ASN A 195 -22.73 -12.66 20.90
C ASN A 195 -21.66 -11.57 21.13
N ILE A 196 -21.95 -10.34 20.69
CA ILE A 196 -21.24 -9.12 21.08
C ILE A 196 -22.16 -8.18 21.86
N TRP A 197 -21.65 -7.62 22.96
CA TRP A 197 -22.40 -6.75 23.87
C TRP A 197 -21.94 -5.31 23.73
N TYR A 198 -22.90 -4.38 23.59
CA TYR A 198 -22.63 -2.95 23.44
C TYR A 198 -22.23 -2.34 24.78
N GLN A 199 -21.18 -1.53 24.78
CA GLN A 199 -20.56 -0.98 26.00
C GLN A 199 -20.67 0.56 26.03
N PRO A 200 -20.75 1.17 27.24
CA PRO A 200 -20.64 2.63 27.39
C PRO A 200 -19.18 3.07 27.23
N GLU A 201 -18.96 4.30 26.77
CA GLU A 201 -17.62 4.91 26.80
C GLU A 201 -17.30 5.44 28.20
N GLU A 202 -16.03 5.37 28.60
CA GLU A 202 -15.53 6.08 29.78
C GLU A 202 -15.43 7.58 29.51
N VAL A 203 -15.93 8.39 30.45
CA VAL A 203 -15.88 9.85 30.42
C VAL A 203 -15.39 10.42 31.74
N PHE A 204 -14.61 11.49 31.67
CA PHE A 204 -13.99 12.21 32.79
C PHE A 204 -14.45 13.68 32.75
N PRO A 205 -15.57 14.04 33.42
CA PRO A 205 -16.09 15.39 33.38
C PRO A 205 -15.21 16.40 34.14
N ILE A 206 -15.10 17.63 33.61
CA ILE A 206 -14.29 18.70 34.23
C ILE A 206 -14.79 19.19 35.60
N ASP A 207 -16.02 18.82 35.99
CA ASP A 207 -16.63 19.11 37.29
C ASP A 207 -16.70 17.88 38.21
N GLY A 208 -16.13 16.75 37.80
CA GLY A 208 -15.91 15.56 38.63
C GLY A 208 -14.56 15.60 39.34
N THR A 209 -14.27 14.56 40.13
CA THR A 209 -12.92 14.29 40.60
C THR A 209 -12.05 13.86 39.41
N PRO A 210 -10.86 14.45 39.18
CA PRO A 210 -9.95 13.95 38.16
C PRO A 210 -9.65 12.47 38.36
N GLU A 211 -9.64 11.72 37.26
CA GLU A 211 -9.38 10.26 37.21
C GLU A 211 -10.49 9.34 37.80
N GLU A 212 -11.58 9.87 38.38
CA GLU A 212 -12.78 9.07 38.68
C GLU A 212 -13.64 8.89 37.42
N ARG A 213 -13.58 7.69 36.81
CA ARG A 213 -14.31 7.38 35.58
C ARG A 213 -15.84 7.39 35.77
N GLN A 214 -16.55 7.88 34.77
CA GLN A 214 -18.01 7.74 34.63
C GLN A 214 -18.32 7.05 33.29
N HIS A 215 -19.52 6.48 33.14
CA HIS A 215 -19.90 5.72 31.94
C HIS A 215 -21.02 6.42 31.17
N ALA A 216 -20.85 6.59 29.85
CA ALA A 216 -21.83 7.20 28.96
C ALA A 216 -22.07 6.35 27.70
N PHE A 217 -23.29 5.82 27.55
CA PHE A 217 -23.75 5.24 26.27
C PHE A 217 -24.62 6.23 25.50
N TRP A 218 -25.73 6.71 26.09
CA TRP A 218 -26.58 7.75 25.49
C TRP A 218 -26.23 9.14 26.01
N VAL A 219 -25.52 9.93 25.20
CA VAL A 219 -25.23 11.33 25.48
C VAL A 219 -26.41 12.21 25.04
N PRO A 220 -27.05 12.98 25.94
CA PRO A 220 -28.13 13.90 25.59
C PRO A 220 -27.62 15.18 24.91
N VAL A 221 -28.30 15.60 23.85
CA VAL A 221 -28.20 16.96 23.26
C VAL A 221 -28.74 17.99 24.26
N ASP A 222 -28.21 19.22 24.22
CA ASP A 222 -28.64 20.28 25.13
C ASP A 222 -30.17 20.55 25.03
N PRO A 223 -30.92 20.58 26.15
CA PRO A 223 -32.37 20.76 26.12
C PRO A 223 -32.84 22.09 25.53
N LEU A 224 -32.09 23.18 25.68
CA LEU A 224 -32.46 24.46 25.08
C LEU A 224 -32.22 24.44 23.56
N TYR A 225 -31.09 23.90 23.12
CA TYR A 225 -30.76 23.75 21.70
C TYR A 225 -31.78 22.81 21.01
N TYR A 226 -32.16 21.70 21.64
CA TYR A 226 -33.16 20.76 21.11
C TYR A 226 -34.61 21.32 21.12
N ASN A 227 -34.92 22.25 22.03
CA ASN A 227 -36.19 22.98 22.00
C ASN A 227 -36.19 24.09 20.93
N ILE A 228 -35.06 24.77 20.71
CA ILE A 228 -34.90 25.78 19.64
C ILE A 228 -34.98 25.13 18.26
N SER A 229 -34.36 23.95 18.09
CA SER A 229 -34.34 23.24 16.80
C SER A 229 -35.72 22.80 16.32
N LYS A 230 -36.73 22.72 17.20
CA LYS A 230 -38.13 22.49 16.82
C LYS A 230 -38.63 23.49 15.77
N LYS A 231 -38.15 24.74 15.81
CA LYS A 231 -38.54 25.78 14.83
C LYS A 231 -38.10 25.48 13.40
N LEU A 232 -37.20 24.52 13.20
CA LEU A 232 -36.74 24.11 11.88
C LEU A 232 -37.70 23.09 11.22
N GLU A 233 -38.66 22.51 11.97
CA GLU A 233 -39.65 21.58 11.41
C GLU A 233 -40.49 22.23 10.27
N ASP A 234 -40.64 23.56 10.28
CA ASP A 234 -41.29 24.36 9.21
C ASP A 234 -40.34 24.80 8.07
N LEU A 235 -39.04 24.46 8.12
CA LEU A 235 -38.04 24.92 7.17
C LEU A 235 -38.17 24.19 5.82
N LYS A 236 -38.27 24.96 4.73
CA LYS A 236 -38.30 24.42 3.37
C LYS A 236 -36.90 24.10 2.88
N LEU A 237 -36.68 22.83 2.55
CA LEU A 237 -35.42 22.30 2.03
C LEU A 237 -35.45 22.20 0.48
N GLU A 238 -34.28 22.06 -0.14
CA GLU A 238 -34.19 21.84 -1.59
C GLU A 238 -34.44 20.35 -1.90
N GLY A 239 -35.33 20.09 -2.87
CA GLY A 239 -35.68 18.74 -3.34
C GLY A 239 -35.13 18.38 -4.71
N CYS A 240 -34.35 19.26 -5.34
CA CYS A 240 -33.81 19.08 -6.69
C CYS A 240 -32.31 19.40 -6.72
N LEU A 241 -31.52 18.52 -7.33
CA LEU A 241 -30.11 18.76 -7.62
C LEU A 241 -29.96 19.80 -8.76
N ASN A 242 -30.85 19.71 -9.75
CA ASN A 242 -30.91 20.55 -10.95
C ASN A 242 -32.33 20.46 -11.58
N SER A 243 -32.58 21.15 -12.70
CA SER A 243 -33.88 21.19 -13.39
C SER A 243 -34.38 19.86 -13.98
N THR A 244 -33.55 18.81 -14.00
CA THR A 244 -33.84 17.48 -14.54
C THR A 244 -33.73 16.35 -13.50
N THR A 245 -33.24 16.64 -12.29
CA THR A 245 -32.95 15.64 -11.25
C THR A 245 -33.55 16.12 -9.93
N CYS A 246 -34.73 15.58 -9.60
CA CYS A 246 -35.49 15.89 -8.38
C CYS A 246 -35.91 14.62 -7.65
N LEU A 247 -36.06 14.73 -6.34
CA LEU A 247 -36.65 13.71 -5.48
C LEU A 247 -38.17 13.62 -5.71
N SER A 248 -38.74 12.44 -5.47
CA SER A 248 -40.19 12.20 -5.56
C SER A 248 -40.98 12.70 -4.34
N HIS A 249 -40.29 12.95 -3.22
CA HIS A 249 -40.80 13.58 -2.00
C HIS A 249 -40.23 15.00 -1.82
N THR A 250 -40.92 15.81 -1.01
CA THR A 250 -40.35 17.07 -0.51
C THR A 250 -39.55 16.77 0.77
N PRO A 251 -38.24 17.10 0.85
CA PRO A 251 -37.47 16.86 2.06
C PRO A 251 -37.92 17.75 3.23
N LYS A 252 -37.82 17.21 4.45
CA LYS A 252 -38.24 17.86 5.71
C LYS A 252 -37.08 17.95 6.70
N VAL A 253 -37.19 18.83 7.70
CA VAL A 253 -36.43 18.70 8.94
C VAL A 253 -37.24 17.89 9.95
N ALA A 254 -36.62 16.92 10.62
CA ALA A 254 -37.25 16.07 11.62
C ALA A 254 -36.37 15.94 12.87
N ARG A 255 -36.92 16.24 14.04
CA ARG A 255 -36.30 15.82 15.31
C ARG A 255 -36.60 14.34 15.55
N VAL A 256 -35.60 13.60 16.03
CA VAL A 256 -35.65 12.13 16.21
C VAL A 256 -35.05 11.74 17.56
N ASP A 257 -35.37 10.56 18.08
CA ASP A 257 -34.89 10.16 19.41
C ASP A 257 -33.36 10.03 19.45
N ARG A 258 -32.78 9.22 18.55
CA ARG A 258 -31.39 8.75 18.66
C ARG A 258 -30.66 8.75 17.32
N GLY A 259 -29.39 9.12 17.36
CA GLY A 259 -28.38 8.88 16.33
C GLY A 259 -27.23 8.06 16.89
N THR A 260 -26.35 7.56 16.03
CA THR A 260 -25.15 6.87 16.47
C THR A 260 -23.98 7.06 15.51
N SER A 261 -22.77 6.95 16.06
CA SER A 261 -21.54 6.89 15.28
C SER A 261 -20.81 5.57 15.51
N ALA A 262 -20.00 5.17 14.54
CA ALA A 262 -19.02 4.11 14.65
C ALA A 262 -17.82 4.40 13.73
N SER A 263 -16.65 3.83 14.00
CA SER A 263 -15.51 3.84 13.06
C SER A 263 -15.68 2.86 11.87
N ILE A 264 -16.93 2.60 11.46
CA ILE A 264 -17.31 1.64 10.42
C ILE A 264 -18.34 2.32 9.50
N TYR A 265 -18.11 2.30 8.19
CA TYR A 265 -19.14 2.70 7.22
C TYR A 265 -20.21 1.60 7.13
N LEU A 266 -21.46 1.93 7.47
CA LEU A 266 -22.54 0.94 7.53
C LEU A 266 -23.28 0.81 6.20
N ASP A 267 -22.94 -0.22 5.42
CA ASP A 267 -23.69 -0.60 4.22
C ASP A 267 -24.25 -2.03 4.34
N ASN A 268 -25.16 -2.24 5.30
CA ASN A 268 -25.75 -3.56 5.56
C ASN A 268 -27.21 -3.50 6.02
N ALA A 269 -28.13 -4.01 5.20
CA ALA A 269 -29.57 -4.01 5.45
C ALA A 269 -29.99 -4.71 6.75
N ALA A 270 -29.31 -5.79 7.13
CA ALA A 270 -29.65 -6.60 8.29
C ALA A 270 -29.16 -5.96 9.59
N TYR A 271 -27.93 -5.44 9.61
CA TYR A 271 -27.42 -4.68 10.77
C TYR A 271 -28.14 -3.33 10.92
N ARG A 272 -28.48 -2.65 9.81
CA ARG A 272 -29.40 -1.49 9.82
C ARG A 272 -30.71 -1.83 10.52
N GLY A 273 -31.34 -2.92 10.11
CA GLY A 273 -32.57 -3.43 10.74
C GLY A 273 -32.40 -3.74 12.21
N PHE A 274 -31.26 -4.32 12.62
CA PHE A 274 -30.93 -4.57 14.02
C PHE A 274 -30.85 -3.28 14.83
N ILE A 275 -30.00 -2.31 14.45
CA ILE A 275 -29.79 -1.10 15.27
C ILE A 275 -31.04 -0.21 15.34
N TYR A 276 -31.86 -0.17 14.28
CA TYR A 276 -33.15 0.50 14.33
C TYR A 276 -34.10 -0.20 15.31
N ASN A 277 -34.32 -1.51 15.17
CA ASN A 277 -35.26 -2.26 16.02
C ASN A 277 -34.80 -2.38 17.49
N LYS A 278 -33.48 -2.43 17.74
CA LYS A 278 -32.89 -2.60 19.08
C LYS A 278 -32.73 -1.26 19.82
N PHE A 279 -32.43 -0.18 19.11
CA PHE A 279 -32.05 1.10 19.73
C PHE A 279 -32.87 2.33 19.28
N ASN A 280 -33.76 2.23 18.29
CA ASN A 280 -34.48 3.36 17.66
C ASN A 280 -33.55 4.44 17.04
N VAL A 281 -32.41 4.01 16.51
CA VAL A 281 -31.42 4.87 15.83
C VAL A 281 -31.93 5.31 14.46
N SER A 282 -31.84 6.61 14.16
CA SER A 282 -32.16 7.16 12.84
C SER A 282 -30.89 7.44 12.00
N PRO A 283 -30.11 8.53 12.19
CA PRO A 283 -28.85 8.70 11.46
C PRO A 283 -27.75 7.76 11.97
N VAL A 284 -26.91 7.31 11.04
CA VAL A 284 -25.68 6.54 11.26
C VAL A 284 -24.52 7.21 10.52
N GLU A 285 -23.42 7.52 11.22
CA GLU A 285 -22.25 8.19 10.62
C GLU A 285 -20.95 7.91 11.42
N MET A 286 -19.90 8.71 11.25
CA MET A 286 -18.54 8.38 11.70
C MET A 286 -17.88 9.45 12.59
N GLU A 287 -18.60 10.46 13.07
CA GLU A 287 -18.02 11.55 13.90
C GLU A 287 -18.84 11.91 15.16
N SER A 288 -20.16 11.99 15.05
CA SER A 288 -20.97 12.87 15.90
C SER A 288 -21.01 12.50 17.38
N ALA A 289 -20.95 11.22 17.72
CA ALA A 289 -20.91 10.74 19.10
C ALA A 289 -19.61 11.11 19.80
N SER A 290 -18.48 11.26 19.09
CA SER A 290 -17.24 11.74 19.75
C SER A 290 -17.30 13.23 20.06
N VAL A 291 -17.93 14.04 19.19
CA VAL A 291 -18.27 15.44 19.48
C VAL A 291 -19.19 15.54 20.70
N ALA A 292 -20.23 14.70 20.76
CA ALA A 292 -21.15 14.63 21.89
C ALA A 292 -20.44 14.26 23.22
N LEU A 293 -19.62 13.20 23.22
CA LEU A 293 -18.85 12.75 24.38
C LEU A 293 -17.88 13.82 24.89
N ILE A 294 -17.23 14.57 24.00
CA ILE A 294 -16.34 15.67 24.39
C ILE A 294 -17.13 16.85 24.95
N CYS A 295 -18.26 17.22 24.35
CA CYS A 295 -19.13 18.26 24.89
C CYS A 295 -19.70 17.87 26.27
N LEU A 296 -20.01 16.59 26.50
CA LEU A 296 -20.42 16.06 27.81
C LEU A 296 -19.32 16.16 28.87
N GLN A 297 -18.07 15.82 28.51
CA GLN A 297 -16.91 15.90 29.41
C GLN A 297 -16.57 17.36 29.77
N GLN A 298 -16.55 18.24 28.77
CA GLN A 298 -16.24 19.67 28.95
C GLN A 298 -17.44 20.51 29.42
N ARG A 299 -18.60 19.90 29.70
CA ARG A 299 -19.87 20.56 30.09
C ARG A 299 -20.36 21.66 29.14
N VAL A 300 -20.02 21.56 27.85
CA VAL A 300 -20.39 22.52 26.81
C VAL A 300 -21.71 22.12 26.14
N PRO A 301 -22.69 23.04 25.99
CA PRO A 301 -23.92 22.77 25.24
C PRO A 301 -23.64 22.38 23.79
N PHE A 302 -24.28 21.33 23.26
CA PHE A 302 -24.09 20.92 21.88
C PHE A 302 -25.39 20.50 21.19
N ILE A 303 -25.35 20.53 19.85
CA ILE A 303 -26.36 19.93 18.95
C ILE A 303 -25.69 19.37 17.71
N VAL A 304 -26.31 18.34 17.13
CA VAL A 304 -25.90 17.73 15.86
C VAL A 304 -27.05 17.76 14.86
N ILE A 305 -26.75 18.16 13.62
CA ILE A 305 -27.70 18.28 12.51
C ILE A 305 -27.16 17.51 11.30
N ARG A 306 -27.77 16.36 10.94
CA ARG A 306 -27.30 15.51 9.83
C ARG A 306 -28.34 15.43 8.71
N ALA A 307 -27.94 15.64 7.47
CA ALA A 307 -28.80 15.37 6.30
C ALA A 307 -28.59 13.93 5.82
N ILE A 308 -29.67 13.24 5.44
CA ILE A 308 -29.56 11.86 4.98
C ILE A 308 -29.02 11.80 3.54
N SER A 309 -27.88 11.14 3.34
CA SER A 309 -27.32 10.83 2.01
C SER A 309 -27.95 9.60 1.39
N ASP A 310 -28.20 8.57 2.19
CA ASP A 310 -28.50 7.20 1.76
C ASP A 310 -29.36 6.45 2.80
N LEU A 311 -29.91 5.30 2.40
CA LEU A 311 -30.40 4.30 3.32
C LEU A 311 -29.29 3.26 3.52
N ALA A 312 -28.83 3.07 4.76
CA ALA A 312 -27.63 2.28 5.04
C ALA A 312 -27.80 0.78 4.67
N GLY A 313 -27.12 0.28 3.63
CA GLY A 313 -27.44 -1.03 3.02
C GLY A 313 -28.79 -1.04 2.29
N GLY A 314 -29.08 0.04 1.58
CA GLY A 314 -30.27 0.27 0.77
C GLY A 314 -29.95 0.35 -0.73
N GLY A 315 -30.98 0.58 -1.53
CA GLY A 315 -30.87 0.57 -2.99
C GLY A 315 -31.05 -0.80 -3.63
N GLY A 316 -30.67 -0.88 -4.91
CA GLY A 316 -30.58 -2.15 -5.63
C GLY A 316 -29.31 -2.92 -5.23
N ALA A 317 -29.21 -4.20 -5.62
CA ALA A 317 -28.03 -5.01 -5.33
C ALA A 317 -26.73 -4.48 -5.99
N ASP A 318 -26.85 -3.51 -6.91
CA ASP A 318 -25.80 -3.01 -7.78
C ASP A 318 -25.34 -1.56 -7.45
N SER A 319 -26.02 -0.83 -6.53
CA SER A 319 -25.65 0.55 -6.19
C SER A 319 -26.29 1.10 -4.90
N ASN A 320 -25.48 1.73 -4.04
CA ASN A 320 -25.91 2.63 -2.96
C ASN A 320 -26.15 4.06 -3.52
N GLU A 321 -27.22 4.76 -3.10
CA GLU A 321 -27.59 6.07 -3.68
C GLU A 321 -26.79 7.29 -3.20
N ALA A 322 -25.85 7.15 -2.25
CA ALA A 322 -25.11 8.27 -1.66
C ALA A 322 -24.49 9.22 -2.70
N ASP A 323 -23.79 8.68 -3.70
CA ASP A 323 -23.10 9.45 -4.75
C ASP A 323 -24.05 10.31 -5.59
N ALA A 324 -25.32 9.90 -5.75
CA ALA A 324 -26.29 10.60 -6.58
C ALA A 324 -26.88 11.85 -5.89
N PHE A 325 -26.92 11.87 -4.55
CA PHE A 325 -27.63 12.90 -3.77
C PHE A 325 -26.79 13.62 -2.71
N LEU A 326 -25.51 13.26 -2.55
CA LEU A 326 -24.54 13.86 -1.62
C LEU A 326 -24.65 15.39 -1.53
N THR A 327 -24.64 16.05 -2.70
CA THR A 327 -24.67 17.53 -2.81
C THR A 327 -25.99 18.13 -2.32
N LEU A 328 -27.11 17.44 -2.53
CA LEU A 328 -28.43 17.89 -2.09
C LEU A 328 -28.55 17.77 -0.56
N ALA A 329 -28.08 16.66 0.01
CA ALA A 329 -28.00 16.47 1.45
C ALA A 329 -27.11 17.54 2.12
N SER A 330 -25.91 17.79 1.58
CA SER A 330 -24.97 18.80 2.12
C SER A 330 -25.54 20.23 2.08
N LYS A 331 -26.20 20.63 0.98
CA LYS A 331 -26.92 21.91 0.91
C LYS A 331 -28.02 22.02 1.98
N ASN A 332 -28.77 20.93 2.21
CA ASN A 332 -29.88 20.92 3.17
C ASN A 332 -29.39 20.98 4.62
N SER A 333 -28.29 20.31 4.99
CA SER A 333 -27.71 20.43 6.34
C SER A 333 -27.14 21.83 6.60
N VAL A 334 -26.44 22.44 5.63
CA VAL A 334 -25.98 23.84 5.72
C VAL A 334 -27.17 24.81 5.87
N THR A 335 -28.25 24.60 5.11
CA THR A 335 -29.47 25.42 5.20
C THR A 335 -30.11 25.34 6.59
N ALA A 336 -30.19 24.13 7.17
CA ALA A 336 -30.70 23.91 8.52
C ALA A 336 -29.81 24.55 9.60
N VAL A 337 -28.48 24.44 9.50
CA VAL A 337 -27.54 25.07 10.44
C VAL A 337 -27.64 26.59 10.43
N LEU A 338 -27.71 27.21 9.24
CA LEU A 338 -27.82 28.66 9.12
C LEU A 338 -29.11 29.18 9.77
N GLU A 339 -30.22 28.47 9.64
CA GLU A 339 -31.46 28.81 10.36
C GLU A 339 -31.35 28.51 11.87
N PHE A 340 -30.70 27.42 12.29
CA PHE A 340 -30.48 27.11 13.71
C PHE A 340 -29.72 28.24 14.43
N VAL A 341 -28.56 28.66 13.89
CA VAL A 341 -27.73 29.71 14.51
C VAL A 341 -28.49 31.05 14.57
N LYS A 342 -29.31 31.35 13.55
CA LYS A 342 -30.22 32.49 13.51
C LYS A 342 -31.32 32.40 14.59
N GLN A 343 -31.94 31.23 14.79
CA GLN A 343 -32.96 31.01 15.82
C GLN A 343 -32.40 30.99 17.25
N LEU A 344 -31.18 30.49 17.43
CA LEU A 344 -30.42 30.54 18.68
C LEU A 344 -30.10 31.99 19.06
N SER A 345 -29.61 32.79 18.12
CA SER A 345 -29.30 34.22 18.30
C SER A 345 -30.53 35.07 18.65
N ALA A 346 -31.72 34.66 18.19
CA ALA A 346 -32.99 35.30 18.52
C ALA A 346 -33.62 34.82 19.85
N SER A 347 -33.02 33.83 20.54
CA SER A 347 -33.59 33.23 21.75
C SER A 347 -33.33 34.09 22.99
N LYS A 348 -34.40 34.70 23.52
CA LYS A 348 -34.37 35.45 24.80
C LYS A 348 -33.91 34.59 25.98
N GLU A 349 -34.18 33.29 25.94
CA GLU A 349 -33.82 32.35 26.99
C GLU A 349 -32.31 32.06 26.98
N PHE A 350 -31.74 31.89 25.79
CA PHE A 350 -30.29 31.76 25.59
C PHE A 350 -29.52 33.02 26.00
N VAL A 351 -30.02 34.21 25.59
CA VAL A 351 -29.46 35.51 26.03
C VAL A 351 -29.54 35.66 27.55
N LYS A 352 -30.61 35.17 28.19
CA LYS A 352 -30.73 35.16 29.65
C LYS A 352 -29.73 34.19 30.30
N GLN A 353 -29.53 33.00 29.75
CA GLN A 353 -28.55 32.02 30.24
C GLN A 353 -27.12 32.56 30.19
N LEU A 354 -26.71 33.15 29.05
CA LEU A 354 -25.43 33.87 28.90
C LEU A 354 -25.25 35.01 29.92
N SER A 355 -26.33 35.68 30.33
CA SER A 355 -26.29 36.74 31.35
C SER A 355 -26.32 36.23 32.81
N ALA A 356 -26.52 34.93 33.01
CA ALA A 356 -26.67 34.31 34.33
C ALA A 356 -25.53 33.33 34.68
N SER A 357 -24.81 32.81 33.68
CA SER A 357 -23.56 32.08 33.88
C SER A 357 -22.49 32.98 34.49
N ASN A 358 -21.93 32.57 35.63
CA ASN A 358 -20.79 33.24 36.25
C ASN A 358 -19.56 33.15 35.31
N PRO A 359 -18.83 34.24 34.99
CA PRO A 359 -17.70 34.19 34.04
C PRO A 359 -16.61 33.16 34.39
N LEU A 360 -16.48 32.80 35.67
CA LEU A 360 -15.58 31.77 36.19
C LEU A 360 -16.05 30.32 35.94
N GLN A 361 -17.23 30.09 35.33
CA GLN A 361 -17.79 28.75 35.07
C GLN A 361 -17.95 28.40 33.58
N LEU A 362 -17.61 29.30 32.64
CA LEU A 362 -17.74 29.03 31.20
C LEU A 362 -16.41 29.02 30.43
N ASN A 363 -15.29 29.42 31.06
CA ASN A 363 -13.98 29.33 30.44
C ASN A 363 -13.46 27.88 30.53
N VAL A 364 -13.67 27.10 29.45
CA VAL A 364 -12.97 25.83 29.20
C VAL A 364 -11.55 26.07 28.66
N ALA A 365 -11.31 27.26 28.07
CA ALA A 365 -9.98 27.78 27.80
C ALA A 365 -9.15 27.88 29.09
N LEU A 366 -7.84 27.62 28.96
CA LEU A 366 -6.88 27.62 30.07
C LEU A 366 -7.06 28.79 31.04
N SER A 367 -7.10 28.50 32.35
CA SER A 367 -7.01 29.56 33.35
C SER A 367 -5.60 30.15 33.35
N THR A 368 -5.46 31.44 33.67
CA THR A 368 -4.14 32.10 33.72
C THR A 368 -3.18 31.44 34.71
N GLU A 369 -3.70 30.85 35.79
CA GLU A 369 -2.92 30.05 36.75
C GLU A 369 -2.43 28.73 36.12
N THR A 370 -3.32 28.01 35.42
CA THR A 370 -2.96 26.79 34.66
C THR A 370 -1.93 27.09 33.57
N GLN A 371 -2.10 28.21 32.84
CA GLN A 371 -1.19 28.66 31.79
C GLN A 371 0.20 29.00 32.37
N MET A 372 0.26 29.74 33.47
CA MET A 372 1.53 30.03 34.16
C MET A 372 2.23 28.75 34.65
N LEU A 373 1.49 27.74 35.13
CA LEU A 373 2.06 26.44 35.53
C LEU A 373 2.56 25.63 34.32
N ILE A 374 1.93 25.73 33.16
CA ILE A 374 2.40 25.12 31.90
C ILE A 374 3.67 25.83 31.39
N GLU A 375 3.72 27.17 31.46
CA GLU A 375 4.92 27.95 31.12
C GLU A 375 6.09 27.65 32.07
N GLU A 376 5.84 27.51 33.38
CA GLU A 376 6.85 27.10 34.37
C GLU A 376 7.32 25.65 34.17
N ALA A 377 6.42 24.73 33.81
CA ALA A 377 6.79 23.37 33.44
C ALA A 377 7.70 23.36 32.21
N ASN A 378 7.30 24.00 31.10
CA ASN A 378 8.06 24.05 29.86
C ASN A 378 9.45 24.72 30.01
N MET A 379 9.64 25.58 31.00
CA MET A 379 10.97 26.11 31.35
C MET A 379 11.95 25.04 31.90
N SER A 380 11.48 23.85 32.27
CA SER A 380 12.30 22.74 32.78
C SER A 380 12.98 21.90 31.68
N GLY A 381 12.67 22.18 30.41
CA GLY A 381 13.13 21.41 29.24
C GLY A 381 12.09 20.36 28.79
N PRO A 382 12.38 19.63 27.71
CA PRO A 382 11.46 18.65 27.14
C PRO A 382 11.18 17.50 28.10
N TYR A 383 9.93 17.05 28.10
CA TYR A 383 9.47 15.89 28.86
C TYR A 383 9.26 14.68 27.97
N LEU A 384 9.43 13.49 28.53
CA LEU A 384 8.84 12.27 27.99
C LEU A 384 7.40 12.14 28.54
N ASP A 385 6.41 12.11 27.65
CA ASP A 385 5.02 11.84 28.00
C ASP A 385 4.83 10.34 28.26
N ILE A 386 4.16 9.98 29.36
CA ILE A 386 3.85 8.61 29.75
C ILE A 386 2.35 8.49 29.98
N VAL A 387 1.71 7.76 29.08
CA VAL A 387 0.27 7.76 28.85
C VAL A 387 -0.31 6.42 29.30
N ILE A 388 -1.16 6.45 30.33
CA ILE A 388 -1.52 5.27 31.14
C ILE A 388 -3.04 4.99 31.08
N PRO A 389 -3.50 3.81 30.64
CA PRO A 389 -4.92 3.50 30.48
C PRO A 389 -5.75 3.50 31.76
N ASN A 390 -5.18 3.06 32.89
CA ASN A 390 -5.93 2.77 34.11
C ASN A 390 -5.15 3.18 35.38
N SER A 391 -5.88 3.26 36.50
CA SER A 391 -5.33 3.65 37.80
C SER A 391 -4.36 2.62 38.39
N TYR A 392 -4.52 1.34 38.08
CA TYR A 392 -3.67 0.28 38.66
C TYR A 392 -2.23 0.32 38.13
N GLU A 393 -2.06 0.54 36.82
CA GLU A 393 -0.75 0.76 36.20
C GLU A 393 -0.12 2.11 36.58
N MET A 394 -0.94 3.13 36.86
CA MET A 394 -0.50 4.41 37.42
C MET A 394 0.01 4.25 38.86
N ASP A 395 -0.75 3.59 39.74
CA ASP A 395 -0.40 3.36 41.14
C ASP A 395 0.88 2.54 41.29
N LEU A 396 1.07 1.50 40.46
CA LEU A 396 2.30 0.72 40.42
C LEU A 396 3.52 1.55 39.96
N LEU A 397 3.35 2.46 38.99
CA LEU A 397 4.42 3.35 38.54
C LEU A 397 4.78 4.39 39.61
N LEU A 398 3.77 5.00 40.25
CA LEU A 398 3.95 6.00 41.32
C LEU A 398 4.60 5.40 42.58
N GLN A 399 4.38 4.11 42.87
CA GLN A 399 5.01 3.38 43.98
C GLN A 399 6.41 2.84 43.65
N SER A 400 6.89 2.99 42.41
CA SER A 400 8.18 2.45 41.98
C SER A 400 9.37 3.23 42.58
N PRO A 401 10.40 2.55 43.13
CA PRO A 401 11.61 3.21 43.62
C PRO A 401 12.46 3.85 42.50
N ASN A 402 12.11 3.58 41.23
CA ASN A 402 12.77 4.16 40.05
C ASN A 402 12.09 5.46 39.55
N PHE A 403 10.91 5.81 40.09
CA PHE A 403 10.23 7.08 39.84
C PHE A 403 10.48 8.05 40.99
N THR A 404 10.84 9.29 40.68
CA THR A 404 10.93 10.38 41.64
C THR A 404 9.88 11.43 41.31
N SER A 405 8.79 11.45 42.08
CA SER A 405 7.74 12.47 41.97
C SER A 405 8.29 13.85 42.30
N SER A 406 7.84 14.86 41.55
CA SER A 406 7.84 16.24 42.04
C SER A 406 6.62 16.49 42.93
N ASN A 407 6.52 17.70 43.50
CA ASN A 407 5.30 18.18 44.17
C ASN A 407 4.35 18.91 43.18
N LEU A 408 4.70 19.02 41.89
CA LEU A 408 3.88 19.69 40.88
C LEU A 408 2.89 18.70 40.26
N PHE A 409 1.63 19.12 40.22
CA PHE A 409 0.58 18.51 39.43
C PHE A 409 -0.23 19.63 38.75
N ILE A 410 -0.78 19.34 37.58
CA ILE A 410 -1.65 20.27 36.84
C ILE A 410 -2.92 19.51 36.47
N ASP A 411 -4.07 19.97 36.97
CA ASP A 411 -5.38 19.45 36.56
C ASP A 411 -5.86 20.24 35.33
N PHE A 412 -6.04 19.55 34.20
CA PHE A 412 -6.37 20.16 32.91
C PHE A 412 -7.33 19.29 32.10
N SER A 413 -8.39 19.89 31.55
CA SER A 413 -9.40 19.23 30.70
C SER A 413 -10.00 17.93 31.29
N GLY A 414 -10.09 17.82 32.63
CA GLY A 414 -10.60 16.65 33.36
C GLY A 414 -9.54 15.62 33.78
N ARG A 415 -8.26 15.87 33.47
CA ARG A 415 -7.13 14.94 33.68
C ARG A 415 -6.10 15.52 34.62
N ARG A 416 -5.46 14.67 35.44
CA ARG A 416 -4.37 15.07 36.34
C ARG A 416 -3.01 14.73 35.72
N LEU A 417 -2.24 15.76 35.41
CA LEU A 417 -0.86 15.65 34.96
C LEU A 417 0.06 15.64 36.18
N ARG A 418 0.90 14.62 36.34
CA ARG A 418 1.90 14.52 37.41
C ARG A 418 3.30 14.64 36.84
N PHE A 419 4.12 15.50 37.44
CA PHE A 419 5.48 15.75 36.97
C PHE A 419 6.49 15.02 37.85
N GLY A 420 7.54 14.44 37.24
CA GLY A 420 8.60 13.78 37.99
C GLY A 420 9.80 13.44 37.11
N THR A 421 10.63 12.51 37.57
CA THR A 421 11.70 11.92 36.75
C THR A 421 11.73 10.40 36.87
N ILE A 422 12.13 9.73 35.79
CA ILE A 422 12.53 8.33 35.79
C ILE A 422 13.98 8.30 35.28
N ALA A 423 14.89 7.70 36.07
CA ALA A 423 16.32 7.63 35.73
C ALA A 423 16.92 8.99 35.25
N ASN A 424 16.63 10.07 36.00
CA ASN A 424 17.03 11.46 35.75
C ASN A 424 16.45 12.15 34.49
N LYS A 425 15.56 11.50 33.72
CA LYS A 425 14.86 12.13 32.59
C LYS A 425 13.50 12.68 33.06
N PRO A 426 13.13 13.94 32.70
CA PRO A 426 11.83 14.50 33.04
C PRO A 426 10.68 13.70 32.40
N VAL A 427 9.63 13.44 33.18
CA VAL A 427 8.42 12.75 32.70
C VAL A 427 7.15 13.47 33.13
N ILE A 428 6.14 13.42 32.27
CA ILE A 428 4.74 13.73 32.63
C ILE A 428 3.99 12.40 32.65
N LEU A 429 3.26 12.13 33.73
CA LEU A 429 2.38 10.97 33.86
C LEU A 429 0.93 11.43 33.76
N VAL A 430 0.13 10.75 32.95
CA VAL A 430 -1.31 11.05 32.74
C VAL A 430 -2.13 9.77 32.64
N MET A 431 -3.36 9.78 33.18
CA MET A 431 -4.33 8.71 32.95
C MET A 431 -5.29 9.04 31.78
N THR A 432 -5.51 8.09 30.87
CA THR A 432 -6.41 8.24 29.71
C THR A 432 -7.81 7.70 29.95
N GLY A 433 -7.94 6.54 30.58
CA GLY A 433 -9.17 5.75 30.60
C GLY A 433 -9.35 4.89 29.35
N LEU A 434 -10.25 3.92 29.43
CA LEU A 434 -10.51 2.90 28.40
C LEU A 434 -11.28 3.46 27.20
N SER A 435 -10.61 4.22 26.34
CA SER A 435 -11.08 4.51 24.98
C SER A 435 -9.94 4.94 24.06
N MET A 436 -9.94 4.47 22.81
CA MET A 436 -9.05 4.96 21.75
C MET A 436 -9.23 6.47 21.51
N ILE A 437 -10.45 6.99 21.70
CA ILE A 437 -10.75 8.41 21.58
C ILE A 437 -10.10 9.17 22.75
N ASN A 438 -10.23 8.67 23.99
CA ASN A 438 -9.60 9.28 25.16
C ASN A 438 -8.06 9.27 25.08
N ALA A 439 -7.46 8.15 24.65
CA ALA A 439 -6.01 8.05 24.49
C ALA A 439 -5.47 9.07 23.47
N ALA A 440 -6.01 9.07 22.25
CA ALA A 440 -5.57 9.97 21.18
C ALA A 440 -5.76 11.47 21.53
N ILE A 441 -6.84 11.80 22.25
CA ILE A 441 -7.10 13.16 22.73
C ILE A 441 -6.12 13.57 23.83
N THR A 442 -5.81 12.66 24.76
CA THR A 442 -4.86 12.94 25.86
C THR A 442 -3.46 13.25 25.30
N THR A 443 -2.96 12.38 24.42
CA THR A 443 -1.67 12.60 23.75
C THR A 443 -1.67 13.88 22.91
N GLN A 444 -2.74 14.19 22.15
CA GLN A 444 -2.78 15.43 21.38
C GLN A 444 -2.90 16.69 22.27
N LEU A 445 -3.55 16.62 23.44
CA LEU A 445 -3.53 17.73 24.40
C LEU A 445 -2.10 17.98 24.89
N LEU A 446 -1.37 16.94 25.28
CA LEU A 446 0.00 17.07 25.78
C LEU A 446 0.96 17.60 24.70
N LEU A 447 0.92 17.00 23.50
CA LEU A 447 1.60 17.49 22.29
C LEU A 447 1.16 18.88 21.80
N SER A 448 0.19 19.53 22.44
CA SER A 448 -0.23 20.90 22.12
C SER A 448 0.14 21.94 23.18
N GLN A 449 0.43 21.52 24.42
CA GLN A 449 0.69 22.44 25.54
C GLN A 449 2.12 22.33 26.09
N PHE A 450 2.77 21.18 25.95
CA PHE A 450 4.08 20.92 26.54
C PHE A 450 5.16 20.69 25.49
N ASP A 451 6.41 20.97 25.85
CA ASP A 451 7.59 20.51 25.12
C ASP A 451 7.77 18.99 25.37
N ILE A 452 7.46 18.17 24.37
CA ILE A 452 7.43 16.70 24.46
C ILE A 452 8.41 16.11 23.46
N GLU A 453 9.48 15.49 23.97
CA GLU A 453 10.49 14.81 23.12
C GLU A 453 10.07 13.40 22.66
N GLY A 454 9.02 12.83 23.26
CA GLY A 454 8.47 11.53 22.89
C GLY A 454 7.29 11.11 23.76
N VAL A 455 6.50 10.15 23.28
CA VAL A 455 5.31 9.63 23.96
C VAL A 455 5.46 8.12 24.17
N VAL A 456 5.24 7.65 25.40
CA VAL A 456 5.20 6.25 25.78
C VAL A 456 3.78 5.90 26.24
N HIS A 457 2.98 5.35 25.33
CA HIS A 457 1.71 4.72 25.69
C HIS A 457 1.97 3.23 25.98
N TYR A 458 1.61 2.76 27.18
CA TYR A 458 1.70 1.35 27.57
C TYR A 458 0.37 0.87 28.14
N GLY A 459 0.21 -0.43 28.36
CA GLY A 459 -0.98 -0.96 29.02
C GLY A 459 -1.13 -2.47 28.86
N ILE A 460 -2.12 -3.03 29.55
CA ILE A 460 -2.58 -4.41 29.31
C ILE A 460 -3.28 -4.50 27.95
N ALA A 461 -2.91 -5.50 27.15
CA ALA A 461 -3.56 -5.85 25.89
C ALA A 461 -3.70 -7.38 25.78
N GLY A 462 -4.52 -7.86 24.83
CA GLY A 462 -4.66 -9.27 24.50
C GLY A 462 -4.29 -9.56 23.05
N HIS A 463 -3.64 -10.69 22.82
CA HIS A 463 -3.15 -11.15 21.52
C HIS A 463 -4.18 -11.85 20.62
N ALA A 464 -3.88 -11.89 19.33
CA ALA A 464 -4.42 -12.85 18.37
C ALA A 464 -3.37 -13.83 17.81
N ASN A 465 -2.07 -13.62 18.09
CA ASN A 465 -0.97 -14.47 17.62
C ASN A 465 -0.73 -15.64 18.59
N PRO A 466 -0.93 -16.92 18.20
CA PRO A 466 -0.80 -18.06 19.10
C PRO A 466 0.63 -18.39 19.58
N SER A 467 1.69 -17.71 19.10
CA SER A 467 3.09 -18.02 19.47
C SER A 467 3.54 -17.51 20.86
N LEU A 468 2.63 -17.42 21.84
CA LEU A 468 2.65 -16.42 22.91
C LEU A 468 2.15 -17.04 24.30
N ASN A 469 2.59 -16.55 25.50
CA ASN A 469 2.10 -16.77 26.91
C ASN A 469 2.05 -15.48 27.86
N LEU A 470 1.09 -15.30 28.80
CA LEU A 470 0.68 -13.99 29.47
C LEU A 470 1.79 -13.31 30.27
N ALA A 471 1.53 -12.03 30.59
CA ALA A 471 2.37 -11.12 31.36
C ALA A 471 3.70 -10.75 30.68
N HIS A 472 3.97 -11.28 29.49
CA HIS A 472 4.99 -10.77 28.58
C HIS A 472 4.50 -9.47 27.92
N VAL A 473 5.45 -8.58 27.60
CA VAL A 473 5.16 -7.19 27.17
C VAL A 473 5.45 -7.02 25.67
N VAL A 474 4.41 -7.09 24.84
CA VAL A 474 4.54 -6.87 23.38
C VAL A 474 4.75 -5.39 23.04
N ILE A 475 5.68 -5.13 22.13
CA ILE A 475 5.95 -3.79 21.57
C ILE A 475 5.78 -3.90 20.05
N PRO A 476 4.56 -3.68 19.51
CA PRO A 476 4.31 -3.81 18.09
C PRO A 476 4.94 -2.64 17.31
N GLN A 477 5.66 -2.95 16.22
CA GLN A 477 6.28 -1.93 15.36
C GLN A 477 5.23 -1.06 14.63
N TYR A 478 4.01 -1.58 14.43
CA TYR A 478 2.93 -0.92 13.71
C TYR A 478 1.62 -1.03 14.51
N TRP A 479 0.86 0.06 14.56
CA TRP A 479 -0.49 0.11 15.13
C TRP A 479 -1.49 0.45 14.03
N SER A 480 -2.71 -0.09 14.15
CA SER A 480 -3.83 0.23 13.26
C SER A 480 -5.15 0.13 14.02
N HIS A 481 -6.19 0.78 13.49
CA HIS A 481 -7.56 0.56 13.98
C HIS A 481 -8.22 -0.53 13.14
N SER A 482 -8.50 -1.68 13.75
CA SER A 482 -8.98 -2.89 13.06
C SER A 482 -10.29 -2.69 12.28
N ALA A 483 -11.15 -1.76 12.69
CA ALA A 483 -12.39 -1.42 11.99
C ALA A 483 -12.17 -0.69 10.63
N LEU A 484 -10.96 -0.16 10.39
CA LEU A 484 -10.54 0.46 9.14
C LEU A 484 -9.58 -0.42 8.33
N TRP A 485 -9.44 -1.71 8.68
CA TRP A 485 -8.53 -2.65 8.03
C TRP A 485 -9.20 -3.27 6.78
N SER A 486 -8.93 -2.71 5.60
CA SER A 486 -9.20 -3.39 4.32
C SER A 486 -8.17 -4.48 4.06
N TRP A 487 -8.56 -5.76 4.11
CA TRP A 487 -7.66 -6.88 3.80
C TRP A 487 -7.49 -7.05 2.28
N GLN A 488 -6.23 -7.08 1.82
CA GLN A 488 -5.77 -7.42 0.45
C GLN A 488 -6.52 -6.82 -0.76
N GLY A 489 -5.88 -5.90 -1.51
CA GLY A 489 -6.13 -5.80 -2.96
C GLY A 489 -6.08 -4.42 -3.66
N GLU A 490 -5.96 -3.31 -2.93
CA GLU A 490 -6.02 -1.98 -3.56
C GLU A 490 -4.71 -1.52 -4.22
N TYR A 491 -3.53 -1.96 -3.76
CA TYR A 491 -2.27 -1.56 -4.39
C TYR A 491 -2.06 -2.23 -5.75
N ARG A 492 -2.56 -1.57 -6.80
CA ARG A 492 -2.44 -1.98 -8.21
C ARG A 492 -1.04 -1.79 -8.81
N GLY A 493 -0.01 -1.61 -7.98
CA GLY A 493 1.34 -1.33 -8.41
C GLY A 493 1.65 0.15 -8.61
N GLY A 494 2.92 0.44 -8.88
CA GLY A 494 3.46 1.80 -9.06
C GLY A 494 4.32 1.93 -10.32
N TRP A 495 4.56 3.16 -10.76
CA TRP A 495 5.45 3.49 -11.88
C TRP A 495 6.43 4.59 -11.44
N GLU A 496 7.69 4.44 -11.80
CA GLU A 496 8.78 5.42 -11.61
C GLU A 496 9.43 5.67 -12.98
N LEU A 497 9.55 6.95 -13.37
CA LEU A 497 10.32 7.35 -14.55
C LEU A 497 11.79 7.48 -14.11
N VAL A 498 12.65 6.55 -14.54
CA VAL A 498 14.05 6.46 -14.07
C VAL A 498 15.06 7.08 -15.02
N SER A 499 14.71 7.26 -16.30
CA SER A 499 15.46 8.13 -17.21
C SER A 499 14.52 8.77 -18.23
N GLU A 500 14.74 10.06 -18.49
CA GLU A 500 14.11 10.75 -19.61
C GLU A 500 14.70 10.34 -20.98
N ASN A 501 15.89 9.72 -20.99
CA ASN A 501 16.57 9.34 -22.24
C ASN A 501 17.60 8.21 -22.00
N SER A 502 17.41 7.05 -22.63
CA SER A 502 18.39 5.95 -22.71
C SER A 502 19.44 6.11 -23.82
N GLY A 503 19.35 7.17 -24.64
CA GLY A 503 20.12 7.40 -25.86
C GLY A 503 19.65 6.56 -27.06
N VAL A 504 19.21 5.32 -26.79
CA VAL A 504 18.84 4.27 -27.74
C VAL A 504 17.50 3.65 -27.37
N SER A 505 16.63 3.39 -28.34
CA SER A 505 15.36 2.70 -28.09
C SER A 505 15.61 1.22 -27.79
N ALA A 506 15.05 0.71 -26.70
CA ALA A 506 15.24 -0.68 -26.28
C ALA A 506 14.36 -1.66 -27.07
N MET A 507 14.63 -1.85 -28.37
CA MET A 507 13.99 -2.90 -29.19
C MET A 507 14.41 -4.31 -28.72
N HIS A 508 15.60 -4.43 -28.14
CA HIS A 508 16.13 -5.64 -27.54
C HIS A 508 16.64 -5.31 -26.14
N MET A 509 16.38 -6.18 -25.15
CA MET A 509 16.86 -5.96 -23.79
C MET A 509 17.17 -7.25 -23.01
N THR A 510 18.27 -7.25 -22.24
CA THR A 510 18.63 -8.34 -21.30
C THR A 510 19.50 -7.84 -20.14
N ILE A 511 19.49 -8.55 -19.00
CA ILE A 511 20.19 -8.17 -17.75
C ILE A 511 21.51 -8.94 -17.61
N MET A 512 22.61 -8.26 -17.29
CA MET A 512 23.93 -8.90 -17.18
C MET A 512 24.23 -9.37 -15.75
N PRO A 513 24.40 -10.68 -15.48
CA PRO A 513 24.49 -11.20 -14.11
C PRO A 513 25.66 -10.69 -13.28
N ASN A 514 26.78 -10.34 -13.91
CA ASN A 514 27.99 -9.89 -13.22
C ASN A 514 27.98 -8.40 -12.84
N SER A 515 26.98 -7.63 -13.28
CA SER A 515 26.94 -6.17 -13.12
C SER A 515 25.57 -5.58 -12.75
N ASN A 516 24.48 -6.37 -12.83
CA ASN A 516 23.09 -5.90 -12.71
C ASN A 516 22.70 -4.80 -13.72
N LYS A 517 23.48 -4.58 -14.78
CA LYS A 517 23.16 -3.60 -15.82
C LYS A 517 22.35 -4.23 -16.96
N ALA A 518 21.42 -3.45 -17.52
CA ALA A 518 20.66 -3.86 -18.69
C ALA A 518 21.42 -3.48 -19.97
N ILE A 519 21.49 -4.40 -20.94
CA ILE A 519 21.95 -4.08 -22.29
C ILE A 519 20.71 -3.76 -23.11
N MET A 520 20.62 -2.55 -23.66
CA MET A 520 19.51 -2.07 -24.49
C MET A 520 20.03 -1.76 -25.90
N PHE A 521 19.36 -2.22 -26.96
CA PHE A 521 19.77 -1.90 -28.33
C PHE A 521 18.64 -1.91 -29.37
N ASP A 522 18.80 -1.07 -30.40
CA ASP A 522 17.91 -0.98 -31.57
C ASP A 522 18.63 -1.51 -32.83
N ALA A 523 18.05 -1.30 -34.01
CA ALA A 523 18.70 -1.49 -35.30
C ALA A 523 19.78 -0.42 -35.56
N ALA A 524 20.91 -0.83 -36.13
CA ALA A 524 22.01 0.08 -36.44
C ALA A 524 21.82 0.83 -37.79
N GLY A 525 20.73 0.59 -38.50
CA GLY A 525 20.38 1.26 -39.76
C GLY A 525 19.36 2.41 -39.62
N PHE A 526 18.86 2.70 -38.42
CA PHE A 526 17.76 3.67 -38.21
C PHE A 526 18.18 5.15 -38.15
N GLY A 527 19.44 5.47 -38.46
CA GLY A 527 19.97 6.83 -38.47
C GLY A 527 20.42 7.32 -37.10
N GLN A 528 20.59 8.64 -36.94
CA GLN A 528 21.13 9.26 -35.72
C GLN A 528 20.29 8.93 -34.47
N SER A 529 20.94 8.36 -33.45
CA SER A 529 20.41 8.21 -32.09
C SER A 529 20.72 9.45 -31.24
N GLU A 530 20.25 9.49 -29.98
CA GLU A 530 20.53 10.59 -29.04
C GLU A 530 21.85 10.38 -28.26
N ILE A 531 22.73 9.46 -28.70
CA ILE A 531 24.03 9.21 -28.05
C ILE A 531 25.14 8.90 -29.06
N SER A 532 26.25 9.66 -28.99
CA SER A 532 27.44 9.45 -29.83
C SER A 532 28.36 8.37 -29.26
N LEU A 533 29.02 7.63 -30.15
CA LEU A 533 30.19 6.80 -29.82
C LEU A 533 31.38 7.68 -29.37
N PRO A 534 32.39 7.12 -28.68
CA PRO A 534 33.60 7.85 -28.30
C PRO A 534 34.33 8.48 -29.50
N PRO A 535 34.95 9.67 -29.35
CA PRO A 535 35.62 10.35 -30.47
C PRO A 535 36.69 9.48 -31.15
N GLY A 536 36.52 9.27 -32.46
CA GLY A 536 37.40 8.43 -33.28
C GLY A 536 36.98 6.95 -33.37
N ASP A 537 36.02 6.50 -32.56
CA ASP A 537 35.54 5.12 -32.51
C ASP A 537 34.26 4.88 -33.32
N CYS A 538 34.06 5.65 -34.41
CA CYS A 538 32.89 5.51 -35.27
C CYS A 538 32.86 4.14 -35.98
N ARG A 539 31.67 3.67 -36.32
CA ARG A 539 31.38 2.54 -37.21
C ARG A 539 31.57 2.97 -38.66
N ARG A 540 31.94 2.04 -39.54
CA ARG A 540 32.00 2.24 -41.00
C ARG A 540 30.90 1.42 -41.65
N VAL A 541 30.20 2.00 -42.62
CA VAL A 541 29.11 1.34 -43.35
C VAL A 541 29.56 1.03 -44.77
N PHE A 542 29.28 -0.20 -45.23
CA PHE A 542 29.68 -0.73 -46.54
C PHE A 542 28.49 -0.68 -47.50
N ASP A 543 28.70 -0.28 -48.76
CA ASP A 543 27.58 -0.28 -49.73
C ASP A 543 27.37 -1.70 -50.25
N GLU A 544 26.25 -2.31 -49.87
CA GLU A 544 25.91 -3.69 -50.22
C GLU A 544 25.63 -3.91 -51.72
N ARG A 545 25.77 -2.86 -52.54
CA ARG A 545 25.64 -2.87 -54.00
C ARG A 545 26.98 -2.78 -54.74
N ASP A 546 28.10 -2.61 -54.03
CA ASP A 546 29.43 -2.45 -54.62
C ASP A 546 30.37 -3.61 -54.25
N GLU A 547 30.76 -4.41 -55.26
CA GLU A 547 31.66 -5.55 -55.10
C GLU A 547 33.12 -5.15 -54.79
N THR A 548 33.48 -3.86 -54.85
CA THR A 548 34.82 -3.35 -54.50
C THR A 548 35.05 -3.18 -53.01
N GLY A 549 33.98 -3.02 -52.21
CA GLY A 549 34.05 -2.88 -50.75
C GLY A 549 34.50 -1.51 -50.23
N GLU A 550 34.37 -0.43 -51.01
CA GLU A 550 34.61 0.93 -50.50
C GLU A 550 33.55 1.37 -49.46
N TYR A 551 33.95 2.28 -48.56
CA TYR A 551 33.08 2.82 -47.51
C TYR A 551 32.29 4.02 -48.04
N TYR A 552 30.96 4.01 -47.92
CA TYR A 552 30.12 5.14 -48.34
C TYR A 552 29.75 6.09 -47.19
N GLU A 553 29.70 5.60 -45.95
CA GLU A 553 29.26 6.38 -44.79
C GLU A 553 30.01 5.98 -43.50
N VAL A 554 30.14 6.95 -42.57
CA VAL A 554 30.77 6.78 -41.26
C VAL A 554 29.74 7.16 -40.19
N ASP A 555 29.34 6.16 -39.41
CA ASP A 555 28.31 6.27 -38.38
C ASP A 555 28.97 6.44 -37.00
N CYS A 556 28.84 7.64 -36.42
CA CYS A 556 29.41 7.97 -35.12
C CYS A 556 28.39 7.89 -33.98
N TRP A 557 27.20 7.31 -34.20
CA TRP A 557 26.15 7.16 -33.19
C TRP A 557 26.17 5.75 -32.60
N ALA A 558 25.82 5.64 -31.33
CA ALA A 558 25.70 4.34 -30.66
C ALA A 558 24.26 3.84 -30.78
N HIS A 559 24.10 2.58 -31.18
CA HIS A 559 22.80 1.89 -31.32
C HIS A 559 22.59 0.82 -30.25
N ALA A 560 23.50 0.78 -29.28
CA ALA A 560 23.45 -0.05 -28.09
C ALA A 560 24.01 0.71 -26.89
N VAL A 561 23.44 0.47 -25.71
CA VAL A 561 23.94 0.99 -24.43
C VAL A 561 23.94 -0.08 -23.36
N GLU A 562 24.92 0.00 -22.47
CA GLU A 562 24.86 -0.58 -21.14
C GLU A 562 24.21 0.47 -20.21
N PHE A 563 23.00 0.18 -19.75
CA PHE A 563 22.18 1.01 -18.86
C PHE A 563 22.30 0.51 -17.42
N ASP A 564 22.80 1.36 -16.53
CA ASP A 564 22.90 1.07 -15.10
C ASP A 564 21.53 1.20 -14.42
N THR A 565 20.99 0.08 -13.91
CA THR A 565 19.58 0.05 -13.45
C THR A 565 19.34 0.76 -12.12
N GLU A 566 20.40 1.12 -11.39
CA GLU A 566 20.31 1.83 -10.10
C GLU A 566 20.51 3.33 -10.30
N THR A 567 21.49 3.73 -11.12
CA THR A 567 21.89 5.15 -11.30
C THR A 567 21.40 5.79 -12.60
N ALA A 568 20.79 5.02 -13.51
CA ALA A 568 20.42 5.42 -14.88
C ALA A 568 21.61 5.89 -15.75
N ALA A 569 22.85 5.66 -15.32
CA ALA A 569 24.04 5.97 -16.11
C ALA A 569 24.12 5.08 -17.36
N ILE A 570 24.37 5.70 -18.51
CA ILE A 570 24.50 5.01 -19.80
C ILE A 570 25.95 4.99 -20.29
N ARG A 571 26.41 3.83 -20.73
CA ARG A 571 27.67 3.63 -21.47
C ARG A 571 27.34 3.21 -22.90
N PRO A 572 27.77 3.95 -23.94
CA PRO A 572 27.58 3.52 -25.32
C PRO A 572 28.36 2.23 -25.61
N LEU A 573 27.80 1.39 -26.47
CA LEU A 573 28.39 0.14 -26.96
C LEU A 573 28.45 0.17 -28.49
N LYS A 574 29.52 -0.37 -29.06
CA LYS A 574 29.78 -0.34 -30.50
C LYS A 574 29.37 -1.66 -31.18
N ILE A 575 28.16 -1.67 -31.73
CA ILE A 575 27.72 -2.71 -32.68
C ILE A 575 28.26 -2.37 -34.07
N LEU A 576 28.72 -3.38 -34.83
CA LEU A 576 29.29 -3.19 -36.17
C LEU A 576 28.30 -3.57 -37.28
N THR A 577 27.50 -4.62 -37.10
CA THR A 577 26.51 -5.11 -38.06
C THR A 577 25.07 -4.94 -37.57
N ASP A 578 24.09 -4.76 -38.46
CA ASP A 578 22.72 -4.38 -38.05
C ASP A 578 21.95 -5.48 -37.29
N THR A 579 21.43 -5.13 -36.11
CA THR A 579 20.68 -5.95 -35.14
C THR A 579 19.16 -6.00 -35.35
N TRP A 580 18.59 -5.36 -36.37
CA TRP A 580 17.13 -5.43 -36.63
C TRP A 580 16.63 -6.88 -36.82
N CYS A 581 15.45 -7.20 -36.29
CA CYS A 581 14.85 -8.55 -36.33
C CYS A 581 15.77 -9.68 -35.83
N SER A 582 16.54 -9.43 -34.76
CA SER A 582 17.48 -10.40 -34.18
C SER A 582 16.95 -11.13 -32.94
N SER A 583 17.76 -12.02 -32.36
CA SER A 583 17.46 -12.77 -31.12
C SER A 583 18.67 -12.83 -30.18
N GLY A 584 18.51 -13.37 -28.97
CA GLY A 584 19.62 -13.44 -28.01
C GLY A 584 19.33 -14.21 -26.73
N GLY A 585 20.30 -14.23 -25.82
CA GLY A 585 20.22 -14.93 -24.54
C GLY A 585 21.59 -15.09 -23.86
N LEU A 586 21.59 -15.42 -22.57
CA LEU A 586 22.81 -15.60 -21.78
C LEU A 586 23.36 -17.03 -21.89
N SER A 587 24.65 -17.17 -22.18
CA SER A 587 25.34 -18.45 -22.16
C SER A 587 25.49 -19.01 -20.74
N ALA A 588 25.90 -20.28 -20.64
CA ALA A 588 26.22 -20.93 -19.37
C ALA A 588 27.29 -20.20 -18.52
N ASN A 589 28.07 -19.30 -19.12
CA ASN A 589 29.10 -18.48 -18.45
C ASN A 589 28.71 -16.99 -18.32
N GLY A 590 27.47 -16.60 -18.63
CA GLY A 590 26.96 -15.24 -18.46
C GLY A 590 27.42 -14.24 -19.53
N THR A 591 27.95 -14.72 -20.67
CA THR A 591 28.15 -13.91 -21.87
C THR A 591 26.82 -13.78 -22.59
N LEU A 592 26.44 -12.57 -23.00
CA LEU A 592 25.31 -12.38 -23.91
C LEU A 592 25.72 -12.89 -25.29
N VAL A 593 24.96 -13.86 -25.81
CA VAL A 593 25.05 -14.34 -27.19
C VAL A 593 23.82 -13.81 -27.92
N GLN A 594 24.03 -12.89 -28.85
CA GLN A 594 23.02 -12.31 -29.73
C GLN A 594 23.19 -12.91 -31.13
N THR A 595 22.12 -13.11 -31.89
CA THR A 595 22.16 -13.82 -33.19
C THR A 595 21.16 -13.27 -34.21
N GLY A 596 21.56 -13.28 -35.49
CA GLY A 596 20.80 -12.68 -36.59
C GLY A 596 20.80 -11.15 -36.56
N GLY A 597 19.97 -10.57 -37.43
CA GLY A 597 20.02 -9.15 -37.76
C GLY A 597 19.49 -8.86 -39.16
N TRP A 598 19.80 -7.68 -39.68
CA TRP A 598 19.47 -7.28 -41.06
C TRP A 598 20.70 -7.26 -41.96
N ALA A 599 20.50 -7.64 -43.23
CA ALA A 599 21.49 -7.68 -44.29
C ALA A 599 22.84 -8.33 -43.87
N VAL A 600 23.97 -7.61 -43.84
CA VAL A 600 25.24 -8.15 -43.28
C VAL A 600 25.10 -8.73 -41.87
N GLY A 601 24.31 -8.08 -41.01
CA GLY A 601 23.99 -8.55 -39.66
C GLY A 601 23.02 -9.73 -39.61
N GLY A 602 22.32 -10.03 -40.71
CA GLY A 602 21.52 -11.25 -40.86
C GLY A 602 22.36 -12.52 -40.83
N ARG A 603 23.67 -12.40 -41.10
CA ARG A 603 24.70 -13.40 -40.83
C ARG A 603 25.65 -12.87 -39.77
N SER A 604 25.18 -12.73 -38.54
CA SER A 604 25.99 -12.29 -37.38
C SER A 604 25.51 -12.90 -36.06
N VAL A 605 26.49 -13.20 -35.23
CA VAL A 605 26.48 -13.69 -33.86
C VAL A 605 27.38 -12.73 -33.10
N ARG A 606 26.86 -12.08 -32.07
CA ARG A 606 27.58 -11.05 -31.33
C ARG A 606 27.68 -11.47 -29.87
N TYR A 607 28.90 -11.52 -29.37
CA TYR A 607 29.20 -11.88 -27.99
C TYR A 607 29.49 -10.62 -27.19
N LEU A 608 28.83 -10.43 -26.05
CA LEU A 608 29.15 -9.37 -25.09
C LEU A 608 29.41 -9.97 -23.71
N SER A 609 30.66 -9.88 -23.27
CA SER A 609 31.05 -10.27 -21.91
C SER A 609 30.73 -9.12 -20.95
N GLY A 610 30.07 -9.42 -19.82
CA GLY A 610 29.61 -8.41 -18.86
C GLY A 610 30.72 -7.80 -17.99
N CYS A 611 31.70 -7.12 -18.60
CA CYS A 611 32.76 -6.40 -17.90
C CYS A 611 32.75 -4.89 -18.25
N ASN A 612 33.18 -4.04 -17.31
CA ASN A 612 33.09 -2.58 -17.42
C ASN A 612 33.81 -1.93 -18.63
N THR A 613 34.72 -2.67 -19.27
CA THR A 613 35.47 -2.22 -20.45
C THR A 613 35.28 -3.16 -21.66
N CYS A 614 34.27 -4.04 -21.60
CA CYS A 614 33.94 -4.96 -22.68
C CYS A 614 32.99 -4.30 -23.69
N ASP A 615 33.13 -4.69 -24.95
CA ASP A 615 32.24 -4.36 -26.06
C ASP A 615 31.99 -5.63 -26.91
N TRP A 616 31.30 -5.51 -28.03
CA TRP A 616 30.86 -6.65 -28.84
C TRP A 616 31.98 -7.33 -29.68
N GLU A 617 31.99 -8.66 -29.69
CA GLU A 617 32.80 -9.52 -30.58
C GLU A 617 31.88 -10.20 -31.62
N GLU A 618 32.08 -9.97 -32.93
CA GLU A 618 31.13 -10.41 -33.99
C GLU A 618 31.66 -11.52 -34.93
N HIS A 619 30.82 -12.54 -35.22
CA HIS A 619 31.09 -13.74 -36.05
C HIS A 619 29.83 -14.14 -36.86
N PRO A 620 29.85 -14.81 -38.03
CA PRO A 620 28.64 -14.86 -38.91
C PRO A 620 27.69 -16.10 -38.84
N MET A 621 26.42 -15.97 -38.33
CA MET A 621 25.31 -16.97 -38.40
C MET A 621 23.87 -16.37 -38.28
N PHE A 622 22.76 -17.16 -38.26
CA PHE A 622 21.36 -16.68 -38.40
C PHE A 622 20.34 -17.12 -37.30
N SER A 623 19.31 -16.28 -37.04
CA SER A 623 17.94 -16.63 -36.53
C SER A 623 17.63 -16.70 -35.01
N THR A 624 16.44 -17.24 -34.64
CA THR A 624 15.78 -17.13 -33.31
C THR A 624 16.22 -18.22 -32.34
N GLN A 625 16.81 -17.87 -31.19
CA GLN A 625 17.49 -18.84 -30.33
C GLN A 625 16.78 -19.26 -29.02
N HIS A 626 17.07 -20.47 -28.52
CA HIS A 626 16.74 -20.94 -27.16
C HIS A 626 17.87 -21.83 -26.59
N ILE A 627 18.13 -21.76 -25.29
CA ILE A 627 19.16 -22.55 -24.60
C ILE A 627 18.76 -24.03 -24.42
N LEU A 628 19.76 -24.93 -24.44
CA LEU A 628 19.61 -26.39 -24.38
C LEU A 628 20.20 -26.99 -23.09
N PRO A 629 19.85 -28.24 -22.73
CA PRO A 629 20.40 -28.92 -21.54
C PRO A 629 21.95 -29.03 -21.52
N ASN A 630 22.61 -28.97 -22.68
CA ASN A 630 24.08 -29.01 -22.81
C ASN A 630 24.74 -27.61 -22.75
N GLY A 631 23.97 -26.54 -22.53
CA GLY A 631 24.43 -25.15 -22.52
C GLY A 631 24.75 -24.56 -23.91
N ASN A 632 24.38 -25.23 -25.00
CA ASN A 632 24.36 -24.64 -26.34
C ASN A 632 23.02 -23.93 -26.60
N PHE A 633 22.92 -23.22 -27.71
CA PHE A 633 21.65 -22.71 -28.24
C PHE A 633 21.23 -23.48 -29.49
N ILE A 634 19.91 -23.75 -29.62
CA ILE A 634 19.26 -24.07 -30.90
C ILE A 634 18.75 -22.76 -31.52
N LEU A 635 18.86 -22.62 -32.83
CA LEU A 635 18.39 -21.45 -33.60
C LEU A 635 17.37 -21.93 -34.63
N VAL A 636 16.18 -21.32 -34.65
CA VAL A 636 15.00 -21.82 -35.40
C VAL A 636 14.45 -20.73 -36.33
N GLY A 637 14.36 -21.06 -37.62
CA GLY A 637 13.65 -20.25 -38.61
C GLY A 637 14.34 -18.95 -38.99
N GLY A 638 13.59 -17.84 -38.97
CA GLY A 638 13.96 -16.57 -39.61
C GLY A 638 13.28 -16.37 -40.96
N ARG A 639 13.40 -15.18 -41.55
CA ARG A 639 12.61 -14.81 -42.74
C ARG A 639 12.96 -15.68 -43.96
N ARG A 640 11.98 -16.47 -44.43
CA ARG A 640 12.13 -17.50 -45.49
C ARG A 640 13.17 -18.58 -45.21
N MET A 641 13.52 -18.78 -43.95
CA MET A 641 14.45 -19.82 -43.49
C MET A 641 13.62 -20.96 -42.88
N PHE A 642 13.61 -22.11 -43.56
CA PHE A 642 12.77 -23.27 -43.19
C PHE A 642 13.60 -24.40 -42.58
N ASN A 643 14.45 -24.04 -41.61
CA ASN A 643 15.43 -24.92 -40.97
C ASN A 643 15.66 -24.53 -39.50
N TYR A 644 16.49 -25.31 -38.81
CA TYR A 644 17.12 -24.95 -37.55
C TYR A 644 18.61 -25.33 -37.54
N GLU A 645 19.39 -24.69 -36.67
CA GLU A 645 20.81 -24.95 -36.47
C GLU A 645 21.23 -24.81 -34.99
N TYR A 646 22.53 -24.95 -34.68
CA TYR A 646 23.06 -24.88 -33.32
C TYR A 646 24.33 -24.00 -33.28
N ILE A 647 24.47 -23.10 -32.29
CA ILE A 647 25.69 -22.26 -32.18
C ILE A 647 26.90 -23.14 -31.78
N PRO A 648 28.03 -23.09 -32.52
CA PRO A 648 29.28 -23.72 -32.11
C PRO A 648 29.95 -22.93 -30.98
N LYS A 649 30.50 -23.63 -29.99
CA LYS A 649 31.19 -22.97 -28.86
C LYS A 649 32.46 -22.27 -29.36
N GLY A 650 32.54 -20.95 -29.18
CA GLY A 650 33.73 -20.14 -29.47
C GLY A 650 33.80 -19.54 -30.88
N GLY A 651 32.66 -19.18 -31.50
CA GLY A 651 32.66 -18.29 -32.68
C GLY A 651 33.16 -18.90 -34.00
N GLY A 652 33.08 -20.23 -34.15
CA GLY A 652 33.35 -20.91 -35.43
C GLY A 652 32.19 -20.80 -36.44
N SER A 653 32.44 -21.19 -37.69
CA SER A 653 31.37 -21.46 -38.67
C SER A 653 30.58 -22.69 -38.28
N ASN A 654 29.29 -22.72 -38.63
CA ASN A 654 28.47 -23.93 -38.61
C ASN A 654 27.95 -24.23 -40.01
N ASP A 655 28.40 -25.35 -40.58
CA ASP A 655 28.01 -25.77 -41.93
C ASP A 655 26.82 -26.76 -41.90
N VAL A 656 26.23 -27.02 -40.73
CA VAL A 656 25.21 -28.06 -40.49
C VAL A 656 23.87 -27.45 -40.04
N TYR A 657 22.88 -27.49 -40.93
CA TYR A 657 21.50 -27.10 -40.66
C TYR A 657 20.53 -28.26 -40.91
N PHE A 658 19.38 -28.23 -40.23
CA PHE A 658 18.36 -29.28 -40.26
C PHE A 658 17.06 -28.73 -40.88
N PRO A 659 16.58 -29.26 -42.02
CA PRO A 659 15.33 -28.83 -42.64
C PRO A 659 14.13 -29.03 -41.71
N LEU A 660 13.23 -28.04 -41.66
CA LEU A 660 12.03 -28.03 -40.82
C LEU A 660 10.81 -27.57 -41.63
N PRO A 661 10.18 -28.48 -42.43
CA PRO A 661 9.04 -28.17 -43.29
C PRO A 661 7.85 -27.53 -42.56
N PHE A 662 7.67 -27.82 -41.26
CA PHE A 662 6.68 -27.20 -40.39
C PHE A 662 6.68 -25.66 -40.43
N LEU A 663 7.85 -25.02 -40.59
CA LEU A 663 7.92 -23.57 -40.76
C LEU A 663 7.38 -23.13 -42.13
N GLN A 664 7.64 -23.90 -43.20
CA GLN A 664 7.06 -23.61 -44.51
C GLN A 664 5.54 -23.84 -44.53
N GLU A 665 5.05 -24.86 -43.81
CA GLU A 665 3.61 -25.15 -43.68
C GLU A 665 2.83 -24.14 -42.83
N THR A 666 3.50 -23.35 -41.99
CA THR A 666 2.88 -22.32 -41.13
C THR A 666 3.02 -20.90 -41.69
N THR A 667 3.80 -20.72 -42.76
CA THR A 667 3.91 -19.45 -43.48
C THR A 667 2.66 -19.18 -44.31
N ASP A 668 2.06 -18.01 -44.10
CA ASP A 668 1.00 -17.45 -44.92
C ASP A 668 1.52 -16.28 -45.78
N PRO A 669 0.70 -15.63 -46.63
CA PRO A 669 1.16 -14.56 -47.51
C PRO A 669 1.73 -13.30 -46.82
N PHE A 670 1.62 -13.18 -45.48
CA PHE A 670 2.16 -12.07 -44.71
C PHE A 670 3.26 -12.52 -43.71
N GLU A 671 3.69 -13.78 -43.80
CA GLU A 671 4.72 -14.39 -42.95
C GLU A 671 4.38 -14.30 -41.44
N ASN A 672 3.11 -14.55 -41.03
CA ASN A 672 2.65 -14.59 -39.63
C ASN A 672 3.24 -15.73 -38.75
N ASN A 673 4.44 -16.20 -39.07
CA ASN A 673 5.15 -17.26 -38.35
C ASN A 673 6.62 -16.92 -38.01
N LEU A 674 7.02 -15.66 -38.18
CA LEU A 674 8.32 -15.16 -37.73
C LEU A 674 8.33 -14.99 -36.20
N TYR A 675 9.50 -15.09 -35.56
CA TYR A 675 9.61 -15.24 -34.09
C TYR A 675 8.70 -16.38 -33.56
N PRO A 676 8.96 -17.64 -33.95
CA PRO A 676 8.25 -18.79 -33.38
C PRO A 676 8.50 -18.86 -31.86
N PHE A 677 7.48 -19.23 -31.09
CA PHE A 677 7.67 -19.39 -29.64
C PHE A 677 8.33 -20.74 -29.38
N VAL A 678 9.59 -20.68 -28.96
CA VAL A 678 10.42 -21.86 -28.65
C VAL A 678 10.50 -22.02 -27.13
N PHE A 679 10.21 -23.22 -26.62
CA PHE A 679 10.37 -23.54 -25.19
C PHE A 679 10.96 -24.94 -25.01
N LEU A 680 12.00 -25.07 -24.18
CA LEU A 680 12.48 -26.36 -23.72
C LEU A 680 11.49 -26.98 -22.71
N SER A 681 10.96 -28.16 -23.01
CA SER A 681 10.10 -28.96 -22.15
C SER A 681 10.92 -29.68 -21.06
N THR A 682 10.27 -30.03 -19.95
CA THR A 682 10.86 -30.73 -18.79
C THR A 682 11.30 -32.16 -19.10
N ASP A 683 10.79 -32.76 -20.19
CA ASP A 683 11.21 -34.06 -20.75
C ASP A 683 12.41 -33.96 -21.72
N GLY A 684 12.96 -32.75 -21.93
CA GLY A 684 14.10 -32.49 -22.82
C GLY A 684 13.73 -32.34 -24.30
N ASN A 685 12.45 -32.42 -24.66
CA ASN A 685 11.96 -32.03 -25.99
C ASN A 685 11.81 -30.50 -26.08
N ILE A 686 11.66 -29.97 -27.29
CA ILE A 686 11.54 -28.53 -27.55
C ILE A 686 10.22 -28.27 -28.25
N LEU A 687 9.36 -27.45 -27.64
CA LEU A 687 8.22 -26.90 -28.34
C LEU A 687 8.68 -25.88 -29.36
N ILE A 688 8.14 -25.95 -30.57
CA ILE A 688 8.17 -24.88 -31.56
C ILE A 688 6.72 -24.56 -31.93
N PHE A 689 6.23 -23.39 -31.52
CA PHE A 689 4.92 -22.86 -31.92
C PHE A 689 5.10 -21.82 -33.03
N ALA A 690 4.32 -21.95 -34.11
CA ALA A 690 4.40 -21.08 -35.28
C ALA A 690 3.01 -20.82 -35.89
N ASN A 691 2.68 -19.54 -36.08
CA ASN A 691 1.38 -19.01 -36.50
C ASN A 691 0.24 -19.36 -35.53
N ASN A 692 -0.26 -20.59 -35.61
CA ASN A 692 -1.31 -21.17 -34.76
C ASN A 692 -1.12 -22.69 -34.48
N ARG A 693 -0.06 -23.34 -34.99
CA ARG A 693 0.27 -24.75 -34.77
C ARG A 693 1.48 -24.88 -33.85
N SER A 694 1.68 -26.04 -33.23
CA SER A 694 2.94 -26.34 -32.53
C SER A 694 3.34 -27.81 -32.59
N ILE A 695 4.66 -28.03 -32.55
CA ILE A 695 5.30 -29.35 -32.54
C ILE A 695 6.23 -29.48 -31.34
N LEU A 696 6.45 -30.71 -30.88
CA LEU A 696 7.56 -31.08 -30.00
C LEU A 696 8.65 -31.74 -30.84
N LEU A 697 9.81 -31.11 -30.91
CA LEU A 697 11.03 -31.60 -31.56
C LEU A 697 11.97 -32.19 -30.50
N ASN A 698 12.51 -33.39 -30.73
CA ASN A 698 13.59 -33.93 -29.92
C ASN A 698 14.95 -33.46 -30.48
N PRO A 699 15.72 -32.60 -29.78
CA PRO A 699 16.94 -32.01 -30.33
C PRO A 699 18.08 -33.03 -30.49
N THR A 700 18.11 -34.08 -29.68
CA THR A 700 19.17 -35.12 -29.75
C THR A 700 19.00 -36.04 -30.95
N THR A 701 17.77 -36.33 -31.36
CA THR A 701 17.47 -37.22 -32.50
C THR A 701 17.02 -36.49 -33.76
N ASN A 702 16.81 -35.16 -33.69
CA ASN A 702 16.34 -34.29 -34.76
C ASN A 702 15.00 -34.75 -35.37
N LYS A 703 14.09 -35.28 -34.53
CA LYS A 703 12.77 -35.80 -34.92
C LYS A 703 11.62 -35.10 -34.23
N ILE A 704 10.53 -34.86 -34.95
CA ILE A 704 9.25 -34.45 -34.37
C ILE A 704 8.68 -35.65 -33.59
N VAL A 705 8.37 -35.44 -32.31
CA VAL A 705 7.81 -36.42 -31.37
C VAL A 705 6.28 -36.39 -31.39
N ARG A 706 5.71 -35.19 -31.46
CA ARG A 706 4.26 -34.92 -31.42
C ARG A 706 3.97 -33.61 -32.15
N GLU A 707 2.87 -33.55 -32.90
CA GLU A 707 2.19 -32.29 -33.21
C GLU A 707 1.04 -32.10 -32.20
N LEU A 708 0.86 -30.88 -31.72
CA LEU A 708 -0.17 -30.52 -30.74
C LEU A 708 -1.43 -29.99 -31.47
N PRO A 709 -2.60 -29.94 -30.80
CA PRO A 709 -3.80 -29.34 -31.38
C PRO A 709 -3.57 -27.89 -31.87
N VAL A 710 -4.32 -27.46 -32.87
CA VAL A 710 -4.29 -26.07 -33.36
C VAL A 710 -4.83 -25.11 -32.29
N LEU A 711 -4.18 -23.96 -32.09
CA LEU A 711 -4.69 -22.87 -31.26
C LEU A 711 -5.54 -21.93 -32.13
N ASP A 712 -6.83 -22.24 -32.23
CA ASP A 712 -7.78 -21.42 -33.01
C ASP A 712 -7.84 -19.95 -32.53
N GLY A 713 -8.43 -19.08 -33.35
CA GLY A 713 -8.72 -17.67 -33.02
C GLY A 713 -7.98 -16.67 -33.91
N GLY A 714 -6.74 -16.96 -34.29
CA GLY A 714 -5.95 -16.14 -35.21
C GLY A 714 -4.46 -16.42 -35.10
N SER A 715 -3.65 -15.52 -35.66
CA SER A 715 -2.19 -15.63 -35.69
C SER A 715 -1.57 -15.09 -34.40
N ARG A 716 -0.58 -15.80 -33.85
CA ARG A 716 0.08 -15.45 -32.58
C ARG A 716 1.53 -15.00 -32.72
N ASN A 717 2.22 -15.31 -33.81
CA ASN A 717 3.63 -14.96 -34.01
C ASN A 717 3.78 -13.65 -34.80
N TYR A 718 5.00 -13.13 -34.96
CA TYR A 718 5.22 -11.87 -35.69
C TYR A 718 4.76 -12.01 -37.16
N PRO A 719 4.11 -10.98 -37.74
CA PRO A 719 3.84 -9.65 -37.16
C PRO A 719 2.57 -9.55 -36.32
N ALA A 720 1.66 -10.53 -36.33
CA ALA A 720 0.48 -10.54 -35.45
C ALA A 720 0.82 -10.39 -33.95
N SER A 721 2.01 -10.87 -33.54
CA SER A 721 2.70 -10.55 -32.28
C SER A 721 1.81 -10.66 -31.04
N GLY A 722 1.38 -11.90 -30.76
CA GLY A 722 0.96 -12.29 -29.42
C GLY A 722 2.18 -12.53 -28.51
N MET A 723 1.90 -12.92 -27.28
CA MET A 723 2.89 -13.13 -26.22
C MET A 723 2.88 -14.58 -25.77
N ALA A 724 4.01 -15.09 -25.25
CA ALA A 724 4.06 -16.43 -24.67
C ALA A 724 5.10 -16.57 -23.55
N ALA A 725 4.80 -17.45 -22.57
CA ALA A 725 5.80 -18.01 -21.66
C ALA A 725 5.49 -19.45 -21.26
N LEU A 726 6.54 -20.14 -20.81
CA LEU A 726 6.47 -21.34 -19.99
C LEU A 726 6.09 -20.93 -18.55
N LEU A 727 5.00 -21.46 -18.01
CA LEU A 727 4.56 -21.22 -16.64
C LEU A 727 5.54 -21.82 -15.62
N PRO A 728 5.52 -21.39 -14.34
CA PRO A 728 6.46 -21.87 -13.33
C PRO A 728 6.50 -23.40 -13.22
N ILE A 729 7.70 -23.98 -13.32
CA ILE A 729 7.89 -25.41 -13.12
C ILE A 729 7.86 -25.66 -11.61
N ASN A 730 6.82 -26.33 -11.14
CA ASN A 730 6.66 -26.70 -9.74
C ASN A 730 7.50 -27.95 -9.41
N LEU A 731 8.50 -27.79 -8.55
CA LEU A 731 9.36 -28.84 -7.99
C LEU A 731 9.20 -28.92 -6.46
N SER A 732 8.07 -28.47 -5.90
CA SER A 732 7.83 -28.48 -4.44
C SER A 732 7.60 -29.87 -3.86
N ASP A 733 7.10 -30.81 -4.67
CA ASP A 733 7.20 -32.25 -4.39
C ASP A 733 8.65 -32.70 -4.70
N PRO A 734 9.40 -33.29 -3.75
CA PRO A 734 10.74 -33.79 -4.00
C PRO A 734 10.79 -35.13 -4.77
N ASN A 735 9.66 -35.84 -4.96
CA ASN A 735 9.56 -37.10 -5.69
C ASN A 735 8.37 -37.12 -6.69
N PRO A 736 8.24 -36.13 -7.59
CA PRO A 736 7.07 -35.96 -8.43
C PRO A 736 6.98 -37.07 -9.49
N LYS A 737 5.78 -37.63 -9.69
CA LYS A 737 5.53 -38.70 -10.69
C LYS A 737 5.75 -38.23 -12.14
N ALA A 738 5.51 -36.95 -12.39
CA ALA A 738 5.81 -36.22 -13.61
C ALA A 738 6.05 -34.75 -13.24
N ILE A 739 6.94 -34.07 -13.96
CA ILE A 739 7.22 -32.65 -13.78
C ILE A 739 6.61 -31.94 -14.98
N LEU A 740 5.48 -31.28 -14.78
CA LEU A 740 4.69 -30.70 -15.86
C LEU A 740 5.39 -29.47 -16.47
N ALA A 741 5.11 -29.21 -17.73
CA ALA A 741 5.49 -27.99 -18.43
C ALA A 741 4.24 -27.42 -19.07
N GLU A 742 3.64 -26.42 -18.44
CA GLU A 742 2.50 -25.69 -19.01
C GLU A 742 2.97 -24.43 -19.72
N ILE A 743 2.39 -24.13 -20.87
CA ILE A 743 2.61 -22.86 -21.57
C ILE A 743 1.34 -22.01 -21.55
N LEU A 744 1.53 -20.69 -21.61
CA LEU A 744 0.48 -19.72 -21.83
C LEU A 744 0.84 -18.88 -23.06
N ILE A 745 -0.08 -18.79 -24.02
CA ILE A 745 0.04 -17.94 -25.22
C ILE A 745 -1.16 -16.98 -25.24
N CYS A 746 -0.93 -15.68 -25.28
CA CYS A 746 -1.98 -14.65 -25.17
C CYS A 746 -1.93 -13.66 -26.34
N GLY A 747 -3.10 -13.19 -26.78
CA GLY A 747 -3.19 -12.10 -27.76
C GLY A 747 -2.74 -12.51 -29.18
N GLY A 748 -2.38 -11.51 -29.99
CA GLY A 748 -2.11 -11.67 -31.42
C GLY A 748 -3.12 -10.91 -32.29
N ALA A 749 -3.36 -11.35 -33.53
CA ALA A 749 -4.29 -10.67 -34.46
C ALA A 749 -5.01 -11.63 -35.43
N ASP A 750 -6.02 -11.11 -36.13
CA ASP A 750 -6.60 -11.78 -37.31
C ASP A 750 -5.51 -12.00 -38.38
N PRO A 751 -5.39 -13.18 -39.01
CA PRO A 751 -4.34 -13.45 -40.01
C PRO A 751 -4.33 -12.47 -41.20
N ARG A 752 -5.46 -11.79 -41.46
CA ARG A 752 -5.61 -10.79 -42.53
C ARG A 752 -5.17 -9.38 -42.11
N ALA A 753 -4.93 -9.13 -40.82
CA ALA A 753 -4.68 -7.80 -40.26
C ALA A 753 -3.49 -7.09 -40.93
N GLY A 754 -2.44 -7.82 -41.31
CA GLY A 754 -1.30 -7.28 -42.06
C GLY A 754 -1.68 -6.63 -43.39
N LYS A 755 -2.48 -7.32 -44.20
CA LYS A 755 -2.99 -6.77 -45.47
C LYS A 755 -4.00 -5.64 -45.27
N LEU A 756 -4.69 -5.61 -44.13
CA LEU A 756 -5.65 -4.56 -43.80
C LEU A 756 -4.94 -3.27 -43.35
N VAL A 757 -3.86 -3.37 -42.57
CA VAL A 757 -3.14 -2.20 -42.08
C VAL A 757 -2.29 -1.51 -43.16
N GLU A 758 -1.84 -2.24 -44.19
CA GLU A 758 -1.31 -1.65 -45.44
C GLU A 758 -2.29 -0.66 -46.11
N ASN A 759 -3.59 -0.80 -45.83
CA ASN A 759 -4.67 0.05 -46.32
C ASN A 759 -5.21 1.01 -45.22
N GLY A 760 -4.50 1.16 -44.11
CA GLY A 760 -4.89 2.00 -42.97
C GLY A 760 -6.00 1.43 -42.08
N ILE A 761 -6.35 0.15 -42.22
CA ILE A 761 -7.41 -0.51 -41.45
C ILE A 761 -6.77 -1.31 -40.31
N PHE A 762 -6.78 -0.72 -39.11
CA PHE A 762 -6.36 -1.38 -37.87
C PHE A 762 -7.48 -2.28 -37.37
N VAL A 763 -7.19 -3.57 -37.20
CA VAL A 763 -8.14 -4.56 -36.67
C VAL A 763 -7.89 -4.74 -35.17
N THR A 764 -8.93 -4.86 -34.35
CA THR A 764 -8.80 -5.16 -32.93
C THR A 764 -7.99 -6.44 -32.73
N ALA A 765 -7.00 -6.39 -31.83
CA ALA A 765 -6.15 -7.51 -31.49
C ALA A 765 -6.92 -8.62 -30.77
N LEU A 766 -6.34 -9.82 -30.70
CA LEU A 766 -6.94 -10.94 -30.00
C LEU A 766 -6.95 -10.67 -28.49
N GLN A 767 -8.04 -11.11 -27.84
CA GLN A 767 -8.27 -10.99 -26.40
C GLN A 767 -8.14 -12.34 -25.67
N ASP A 768 -8.07 -13.45 -26.42
CA ASP A 768 -7.97 -14.78 -25.84
C ASP A 768 -6.53 -15.20 -25.52
N CYS A 769 -6.41 -16.06 -24.52
CA CYS A 769 -5.22 -16.82 -24.20
C CYS A 769 -5.49 -18.32 -24.34
N GLY A 770 -4.52 -19.07 -24.85
CA GLY A 770 -4.47 -20.53 -24.81
C GLY A 770 -3.47 -21.02 -23.76
N ARG A 771 -3.91 -21.90 -22.86
CA ARG A 771 -3.06 -22.65 -21.92
C ARG A 771 -3.07 -24.13 -22.24
N ILE A 772 -1.92 -24.80 -22.20
CA ILE A 772 -1.82 -26.26 -22.45
C ILE A 772 -0.60 -26.86 -21.72
N ASP A 773 -0.72 -28.10 -21.26
CA ASP A 773 0.41 -28.91 -20.78
C ASP A 773 1.09 -29.59 -21.97
N ILE A 774 2.36 -29.25 -22.21
CA ILE A 774 3.14 -29.82 -23.32
C ILE A 774 3.75 -31.18 -22.95
N THR A 775 3.62 -31.65 -21.69
CA THR A 775 4.08 -32.98 -21.26
C THR A 775 2.99 -34.06 -21.39
N ASP A 776 1.72 -33.79 -21.04
CA ASP A 776 0.64 -34.77 -21.26
C ASP A 776 0.36 -34.95 -22.78
N PRO A 777 0.51 -36.17 -23.33
CA PRO A 777 0.16 -36.48 -24.72
C PRO A 777 -1.31 -36.21 -25.07
N LYS A 778 -2.22 -36.14 -24.09
CA LYS A 778 -3.67 -35.94 -24.26
C LYS A 778 -4.16 -34.50 -24.03
N SER A 779 -3.28 -33.58 -23.63
CA SER A 779 -3.66 -32.21 -23.30
C SER A 779 -4.26 -31.47 -24.52
N THR A 780 -5.15 -30.50 -24.23
CA THR A 780 -5.82 -29.66 -25.23
C THR A 780 -5.88 -28.21 -24.73
N TRP A 781 -5.95 -27.25 -25.66
CA TRP A 781 -5.95 -25.82 -25.34
C TRP A 781 -7.16 -25.44 -24.47
N GLN A 782 -6.88 -25.04 -23.23
CA GLN A 782 -7.82 -24.31 -22.39
C GLN A 782 -7.83 -22.85 -22.84
N LYS A 783 -9.00 -22.28 -23.11
CA LYS A 783 -9.15 -20.88 -23.49
C LYS A 783 -9.59 -20.01 -22.32
N GLU A 784 -8.91 -18.88 -22.16
CA GLU A 784 -9.23 -17.84 -21.18
C GLU A 784 -9.29 -16.48 -21.90
N MET A 785 -9.93 -15.48 -21.31
CA MET A 785 -10.05 -14.13 -21.89
C MET A 785 -9.34 -13.09 -21.01
N MET A 786 -8.45 -12.31 -21.60
CA MET A 786 -7.88 -11.12 -20.96
C MET A 786 -8.97 -10.05 -20.79
N PRO A 787 -8.87 -9.15 -19.78
CA PRO A 787 -9.76 -7.98 -19.68
C PRO A 787 -9.73 -7.05 -20.91
N THR A 788 -8.62 -7.06 -21.67
CA THR A 788 -8.36 -6.15 -22.78
C THR A 788 -7.59 -6.87 -23.92
N PRO A 789 -7.91 -6.61 -25.21
CA PRO A 789 -7.18 -7.19 -26.35
C PRO A 789 -5.74 -6.68 -26.45
N ARG A 790 -4.79 -7.52 -26.89
CA ARG A 790 -3.38 -7.14 -26.95
C ARG A 790 -2.60 -7.80 -28.10
N THR A 791 -1.89 -6.97 -28.86
CA THR A 791 -0.76 -7.33 -29.72
C THR A 791 0.50 -6.60 -29.22
N MET A 792 1.70 -7.07 -29.57
CA MET A 792 3.02 -6.48 -29.29
C MET A 792 3.28 -6.09 -27.82
N GLY A 793 2.64 -6.79 -26.88
CA GLY A 793 2.99 -6.75 -25.46
C GLY A 793 4.12 -7.72 -25.13
N ASP A 794 4.55 -7.72 -23.86
CA ASP A 794 5.45 -8.71 -23.28
C ASP A 794 4.71 -9.50 -22.18
N LEU A 795 5.21 -10.71 -21.88
CA LEU A 795 4.67 -11.59 -20.84
C LEU A 795 5.83 -12.16 -20.01
N LEU A 796 5.91 -11.73 -18.75
CA LEU A 796 7.05 -11.96 -17.84
C LEU A 796 6.63 -12.81 -16.64
N ILE A 797 7.49 -13.76 -16.25
CA ILE A 797 7.28 -14.55 -15.01
C ILE A 797 7.87 -13.78 -13.83
N LEU A 798 7.05 -13.46 -12.83
CA LEU A 798 7.46 -12.76 -11.61
C LEU A 798 8.08 -13.73 -10.59
N PRO A 799 8.90 -13.25 -9.62
CA PRO A 799 9.54 -14.10 -8.62
C PRO A 799 8.58 -14.93 -7.75
N THR A 800 7.32 -14.48 -7.61
CA THR A 800 6.24 -15.15 -6.89
C THR A 800 5.71 -16.40 -7.61
N GLY A 801 5.86 -16.48 -8.93
CA GLY A 801 5.15 -17.41 -9.81
C GLY A 801 3.97 -16.81 -10.58
N ASP A 802 3.58 -15.57 -10.27
CA ASP A 802 2.58 -14.86 -11.08
C ASP A 802 3.17 -14.43 -12.43
N ILE A 803 2.30 -14.13 -13.39
CA ILE A 803 2.66 -13.67 -14.73
C ILE A 803 2.24 -12.20 -14.88
N LEU A 804 3.15 -11.34 -15.31
CA LEU A 804 2.83 -9.96 -15.71
C LEU A 804 2.71 -9.86 -17.23
N ILE A 805 1.62 -9.28 -17.71
CA ILE A 805 1.41 -8.88 -19.10
C ILE A 805 1.48 -7.36 -19.18
N VAL A 806 2.35 -6.82 -20.03
CA VAL A 806 2.64 -5.39 -20.16
C VAL A 806 2.88 -5.01 -21.63
N ASN A 807 3.05 -3.72 -21.94
CA ASN A 807 3.33 -3.20 -23.29
C ASN A 807 2.25 -3.49 -24.35
N GLY A 808 2.42 -2.98 -25.57
CA GLY A 808 1.60 -3.32 -26.73
C GLY A 808 0.40 -2.41 -27.01
N ALA A 809 -0.45 -2.86 -27.93
CA ALA A 809 -1.58 -2.11 -28.48
C ALA A 809 -2.87 -2.95 -28.53
N LYS A 810 -4.02 -2.27 -28.59
CA LYS A 810 -5.35 -2.89 -28.72
C LYS A 810 -5.77 -3.12 -30.18
N GLU A 811 -5.18 -2.39 -31.15
CA GLU A 811 -5.53 -2.50 -32.57
C GLU A 811 -4.27 -2.52 -33.47
N GLY A 812 -4.33 -3.32 -34.54
CA GLY A 812 -3.27 -3.46 -35.53
C GLY A 812 -2.37 -4.67 -35.28
N ILE A 813 -1.10 -4.54 -35.66
CA ILE A 813 -0.04 -5.57 -35.57
C ILE A 813 1.33 -4.93 -35.31
N ALA A 814 2.34 -5.74 -34.99
CA ALA A 814 3.72 -5.26 -34.94
C ALA A 814 4.22 -4.78 -36.31
N GLY A 815 4.97 -3.67 -36.32
CA GLY A 815 5.49 -3.03 -37.53
C GLY A 815 5.41 -1.50 -37.45
N TRP A 816 6.12 -0.81 -38.35
CA TRP A 816 6.16 0.66 -38.34
C TRP A 816 4.82 1.27 -38.75
N ASN A 817 4.27 2.15 -37.91
CA ASN A 817 2.93 2.74 -38.05
C ASN A 817 1.76 1.72 -38.18
N PHE A 818 1.97 0.45 -37.83
CA PHE A 818 0.99 -0.63 -38.03
C PHE A 818 0.10 -0.96 -36.80
N ALA A 819 0.16 -0.15 -35.74
CA ALA A 819 -0.67 -0.30 -34.55
C ALA A 819 -1.22 1.04 -34.03
N GLN A 820 -2.35 0.98 -33.32
CA GLN A 820 -2.92 2.11 -32.59
C GLN A 820 -3.67 1.68 -31.33
N ASP A 821 -4.11 2.66 -30.55
CA ASP A 821 -4.68 2.51 -29.21
C ASP A 821 -3.73 1.73 -28.25
N PRO A 822 -2.73 2.40 -27.66
CA PRO A 822 -1.76 1.74 -26.78
C PRO A 822 -2.45 1.10 -25.57
N ASN A 823 -2.02 -0.11 -25.21
CA ASN A 823 -2.60 -0.86 -24.10
C ASN A 823 -1.85 -0.57 -22.79
N LEU A 824 -2.07 0.66 -22.29
CA LEU A 824 -1.37 1.27 -21.15
C LEU A 824 -1.56 0.52 -19.81
N THR A 825 -2.59 -0.31 -19.68
CA THR A 825 -2.95 -1.06 -18.46
C THR A 825 -2.25 -2.41 -18.43
N PRO A 826 -1.35 -2.71 -17.47
CA PRO A 826 -0.77 -4.04 -17.32
C PRO A 826 -1.79 -5.00 -16.67
N LEU A 827 -1.59 -6.31 -16.87
CA LEU A 827 -2.40 -7.36 -16.26
C LEU A 827 -1.53 -8.29 -15.44
N LEU A 828 -1.93 -8.58 -14.20
CA LEU A 828 -1.40 -9.74 -13.47
C LEU A 828 -2.27 -10.96 -13.81
N TYR A 829 -1.65 -12.07 -14.19
CA TYR A 829 -2.28 -13.38 -14.34
C TYR A 829 -1.71 -14.33 -13.28
N ARG A 830 -2.57 -14.85 -12.40
CA ARG A 830 -2.18 -15.83 -11.35
C ARG A 830 -2.52 -17.25 -11.83
N PRO A 831 -1.54 -18.11 -12.17
CA PRO A 831 -1.82 -19.40 -12.81
C PRO A 831 -2.68 -20.35 -11.98
N ASP A 832 -2.56 -20.31 -10.66
CA ASP A 832 -3.18 -21.28 -9.75
C ASP A 832 -4.58 -20.85 -9.25
N ASN A 833 -4.99 -19.60 -9.51
CA ASN A 833 -6.31 -19.09 -9.16
C ASN A 833 -7.44 -19.79 -9.95
N PRO A 834 -8.70 -19.74 -9.46
CA PRO A 834 -9.88 -20.04 -10.29
C PRO A 834 -9.90 -19.17 -11.55
N THR A 835 -10.35 -19.70 -12.70
CA THR A 835 -10.28 -19.01 -14.00
C THR A 835 -10.95 -17.63 -14.02
N THR A 836 -12.03 -17.43 -13.27
CA THR A 836 -12.72 -16.14 -13.09
C THR A 836 -11.93 -15.10 -12.29
N GLN A 837 -10.81 -15.48 -11.68
CA GLN A 837 -9.99 -14.66 -10.77
C GLN A 837 -8.49 -14.70 -11.13
N ARG A 838 -8.11 -15.22 -12.31
CA ARG A 838 -6.70 -15.26 -12.73
C ARG A 838 -6.18 -13.89 -13.13
N PHE A 839 -6.93 -13.17 -13.96
CA PHE A 839 -6.56 -11.83 -14.41
C PHE A 839 -6.87 -10.75 -13.36
N THR A 840 -6.03 -9.73 -13.28
CA THR A 840 -6.22 -8.54 -12.44
C THR A 840 -5.60 -7.35 -13.16
N GLU A 841 -6.39 -6.31 -13.44
CA GLU A 841 -5.86 -5.06 -14.01
C GLU A 841 -5.02 -4.29 -12.97
N LEU A 842 -3.88 -3.78 -13.43
CA LEU A 842 -2.89 -3.03 -12.66
C LEU A 842 -2.88 -1.55 -13.05
N LYS A 843 -2.14 -0.73 -12.30
CA LYS A 843 -2.01 0.71 -12.54
C LYS A 843 -1.43 0.96 -13.93
N ALA A 844 -2.11 1.75 -14.76
CA ALA A 844 -1.65 2.10 -16.10
C ALA A 844 -0.44 3.04 -16.08
N THR A 845 0.43 2.91 -17.10
CA THR A 845 1.43 3.94 -17.43
C THR A 845 0.78 5.08 -18.24
N THR A 846 1.45 6.22 -18.35
CA THR A 846 1.11 7.30 -19.30
C THR A 846 1.90 7.22 -20.61
N ILE A 847 2.86 6.29 -20.74
CA ILE A 847 3.76 6.18 -21.89
C ILE A 847 3.30 5.07 -22.85
N PRO A 848 3.05 5.38 -24.15
CA PRO A 848 2.78 4.36 -25.17
C PRO A 848 3.98 3.44 -25.44
N ARG A 849 3.95 2.22 -24.90
CA ARG A 849 4.94 1.18 -25.16
C ARG A 849 4.52 0.36 -26.38
N MET A 850 4.91 0.82 -27.57
CA MET A 850 4.44 0.32 -28.87
C MET A 850 5.46 -0.62 -29.53
N TYR A 851 5.37 -0.88 -30.85
CA TYR A 851 6.32 -1.77 -31.54
C TYR A 851 7.78 -1.36 -31.28
N GLY A 852 8.59 -2.30 -30.82
CA GLY A 852 9.97 -2.05 -30.36
C GLY A 852 10.10 -1.61 -28.90
N SER A 853 9.06 -1.65 -28.06
CA SER A 853 9.23 -1.66 -26.60
C SER A 853 9.69 -3.03 -26.12
N THR A 854 10.35 -3.07 -24.96
CA THR A 854 10.69 -4.30 -24.24
C THR A 854 10.57 -4.14 -22.73
N SER A 855 10.53 -5.26 -22.03
CA SER A 855 10.51 -5.30 -20.57
C SER A 855 11.25 -6.52 -19.98
N MET A 856 11.63 -6.44 -18.71
CA MET A 856 12.28 -7.52 -17.96
C MET A 856 12.02 -7.42 -16.46
N VAL A 857 12.16 -8.53 -15.74
CA VAL A 857 12.25 -8.55 -14.27
C VAL A 857 13.70 -8.30 -13.83
N LEU A 858 13.89 -7.37 -12.90
CA LEU A 858 15.18 -7.01 -12.31
C LEU A 858 15.53 -7.88 -11.08
N PRO A 859 16.82 -7.94 -10.67
CA PRO A 859 17.24 -8.59 -9.43
C PRO A 859 16.53 -8.05 -8.18
N ASP A 860 16.18 -6.77 -8.15
CA ASP A 860 15.45 -6.17 -7.02
C ASP A 860 13.93 -6.48 -7.03
N GLY A 861 13.44 -7.26 -7.99
CA GLY A 861 12.05 -7.67 -8.15
C GLY A 861 11.15 -6.63 -8.86
N LYS A 862 11.65 -5.45 -9.23
CA LYS A 862 10.92 -4.49 -10.08
C LYS A 862 10.99 -4.92 -11.55
N ILE A 863 10.22 -4.23 -12.40
CA ILE A 863 10.17 -4.49 -13.84
C ILE A 863 10.74 -3.29 -14.58
N LEU A 864 11.81 -3.46 -15.35
CA LEU A 864 12.34 -2.41 -16.22
C LEU A 864 11.54 -2.41 -17.53
N VAL A 865 11.09 -1.24 -17.98
CA VAL A 865 10.29 -1.06 -19.19
C VAL A 865 10.88 0.07 -20.03
N ALA A 866 11.21 -0.19 -21.28
CA ALA A 866 11.96 0.74 -22.13
C ALA A 866 11.57 0.63 -23.61
N GLY A 867 11.94 1.64 -24.39
CA GLY A 867 11.65 1.73 -25.81
C GLY A 867 10.20 2.08 -26.15
N SER A 868 10.03 2.67 -27.32
CA SER A 868 9.53 1.94 -28.49
C SER A 868 9.92 2.68 -29.77
N ASN A 869 9.96 2.01 -30.92
CA ASN A 869 10.33 2.64 -32.18
C ASN A 869 9.37 2.22 -33.31
N THR A 870 8.21 2.88 -33.36
CA THR A 870 7.17 2.65 -34.38
C THR A 870 7.49 3.28 -35.74
N ASN A 871 8.70 3.82 -35.92
CA ASN A 871 9.10 4.61 -37.08
C ASN A 871 10.24 3.90 -37.84
N TYR A 872 10.28 4.07 -39.16
CA TYR A 872 11.27 3.42 -40.04
C TYR A 872 12.72 3.90 -39.77
N TYR A 873 12.84 5.13 -39.29
CA TYR A 873 14.06 5.76 -38.77
C TYR A 873 13.73 6.34 -37.40
N TYR A 874 14.75 6.67 -36.60
CA TYR A 874 14.54 7.44 -35.38
C TYR A 874 13.82 8.77 -35.70
N ASN A 875 12.68 8.99 -35.04
CA ASN A 875 11.89 10.20 -35.24
C ASN A 875 11.15 10.60 -33.96
N PHE A 876 11.57 11.74 -33.41
CA PHE A 876 11.09 12.27 -32.14
C PHE A 876 9.95 13.29 -32.27
N THR A 877 9.58 13.71 -33.49
CA THR A 877 8.58 14.80 -33.69
C THR A 877 7.68 14.59 -34.91
N GLY A 878 6.49 15.23 -34.92
CA GLY A 878 5.60 15.24 -36.08
C GLY A 878 4.90 13.91 -36.42
N VAL A 879 5.07 12.87 -35.60
CA VAL A 879 4.45 11.54 -35.75
C VAL A 879 3.52 11.21 -34.58
N LYS A 880 2.55 10.31 -34.82
CA LYS A 880 1.53 9.91 -33.82
C LYS A 880 2.13 9.22 -32.59
N TYR A 881 3.18 8.44 -32.80
CA TYR A 881 3.98 7.78 -31.78
C TYR A 881 5.46 8.06 -32.11
N PRO A 882 6.12 9.00 -31.40
CA PRO A 882 7.55 9.23 -31.52
C PRO A 882 8.37 8.00 -31.12
N THR A 883 9.63 7.94 -31.54
CA THR A 883 10.62 7.06 -30.90
C THR A 883 10.70 7.43 -29.42
N GLU A 884 10.49 6.45 -28.55
CA GLU A 884 10.39 6.64 -27.10
C GLU A 884 11.66 6.11 -26.41
N LEU A 885 12.43 7.03 -25.82
CA LEU A 885 13.70 6.77 -25.14
C LEU A 885 13.59 6.82 -23.61
N ARG A 886 12.40 7.10 -23.07
CA ARG A 886 12.17 7.13 -21.63
C ARG A 886 12.15 5.73 -21.05
N VAL A 887 12.81 5.55 -19.90
CA VAL A 887 12.90 4.28 -19.17
C VAL A 887 12.09 4.37 -17.90
N GLU A 888 11.16 3.44 -17.71
CA GLU A 888 10.35 3.31 -16.50
C GLU A 888 10.73 2.06 -15.69
N LYS A 889 10.46 2.10 -14.38
CA LYS A 889 10.30 0.90 -13.56
C LYS A 889 8.84 0.76 -13.14
N PHE A 890 8.26 -0.41 -13.37
CA PHE A 890 6.99 -0.82 -12.76
C PHE A 890 7.25 -1.61 -11.47
N TYR A 891 6.41 -1.36 -10.47
CA TYR A 891 6.41 -1.99 -9.15
C TYR A 891 5.16 -2.88 -9.08
N PRO A 892 5.29 -4.22 -9.18
CA PRO A 892 4.13 -5.11 -9.07
C PRO A 892 3.47 -5.06 -7.69
N PRO A 893 2.25 -5.61 -7.51
CA PRO A 893 1.49 -5.49 -6.26
C PRO A 893 2.21 -5.93 -4.97
N TYR A 894 3.23 -6.80 -5.04
CA TYR A 894 4.07 -7.15 -3.88
C TYR A 894 5.01 -6.03 -3.40
N PHE A 895 5.01 -4.87 -4.05
CA PHE A 895 5.59 -3.61 -3.57
C PHE A 895 4.59 -2.69 -2.85
N ASP A 896 3.44 -3.23 -2.44
CA ASP A 896 2.51 -2.52 -1.53
C ASP A 896 3.31 -1.95 -0.34
N PRO A 897 3.20 -0.63 -0.05
CA PRO A 897 3.93 0.02 1.04
C PRO A 897 3.72 -0.61 2.42
N LEU A 898 2.65 -1.38 2.63
CA LEU A 898 2.41 -2.15 3.85
C LEU A 898 3.14 -3.49 3.83
N LEU A 899 3.10 -4.23 2.71
CA LEU A 899 3.71 -5.56 2.59
C LEU A 899 5.23 -5.52 2.46
N ILE A 900 5.77 -4.49 1.79
CA ILE A 900 7.21 -4.38 1.53
C ILE A 900 8.05 -4.11 2.80
N LEU A 901 7.39 -3.77 3.91
CA LEU A 901 8.01 -3.59 5.22
C LEU A 901 8.50 -4.90 5.86
N ASP A 902 7.88 -6.02 5.46
CA ASP A 902 8.21 -7.39 5.86
C ASP A 902 8.88 -8.18 4.72
N ARG A 903 9.52 -7.47 3.79
CA ARG A 903 10.27 -8.08 2.68
C ARG A 903 11.42 -8.96 3.19
N PRO A 904 11.53 -10.24 2.79
CA PRO A 904 12.68 -11.06 3.13
C PRO A 904 13.99 -10.49 2.56
N MET A 905 15.04 -10.47 3.37
CA MET A 905 16.37 -9.99 2.97
C MET A 905 17.36 -11.15 2.97
N ILE A 906 17.78 -11.65 1.81
CA ILE A 906 18.77 -12.73 1.73
C ILE A 906 20.12 -12.22 2.25
N THR A 907 20.68 -12.91 3.25
CA THR A 907 21.96 -12.60 3.91
C THR A 907 23.08 -13.57 3.53
N SER A 908 22.75 -14.77 3.04
CA SER A 908 23.75 -15.75 2.59
C SER A 908 24.50 -15.26 1.35
N ASP A 909 25.82 -15.07 1.46
CA ASP A 909 26.68 -14.75 0.31
C ASP A 909 26.81 -15.97 -0.63
N TYR A 910 26.35 -15.83 -1.87
CA TYR A 910 26.40 -16.87 -2.91
C TYR A 910 27.51 -16.65 -3.96
N LYS A 911 28.32 -15.61 -3.79
CA LYS A 911 29.50 -15.29 -4.60
C LYS A 911 30.38 -16.51 -4.89
N GLY A 912 30.42 -16.93 -6.15
CA GLY A 912 31.32 -17.96 -6.66
C GLY A 912 30.89 -19.40 -6.36
N LYS A 913 29.68 -19.61 -5.83
CA LYS A 913 29.16 -20.94 -5.49
C LYS A 913 28.38 -21.53 -6.67
N MET A 914 29.00 -22.47 -7.39
CA MET A 914 28.27 -23.29 -8.36
C MET A 914 27.34 -24.29 -7.66
N VAL A 915 26.04 -24.22 -7.94
CA VAL A 915 25.06 -25.23 -7.53
C VAL A 915 25.17 -26.46 -8.45
N LYS A 916 25.12 -27.67 -7.87
CA LYS A 916 25.06 -28.93 -8.62
C LYS A 916 23.64 -29.47 -8.65
N TYR A 917 23.22 -30.05 -9.78
CA TYR A 917 21.97 -30.79 -9.89
C TYR A 917 21.86 -31.87 -8.79
N ARG A 918 20.66 -32.05 -8.23
CA ARG A 918 20.36 -32.96 -7.10
C ARG A 918 21.16 -32.68 -5.81
N GLY A 919 21.86 -31.54 -5.74
CA GLY A 919 22.45 -31.04 -4.51
C GLY A 919 21.41 -30.31 -3.65
N TYR A 920 21.90 -29.56 -2.66
CA TYR A 920 21.09 -28.70 -1.81
C TYR A 920 21.57 -27.25 -1.93
N ILE A 921 20.63 -26.32 -1.80
CA ILE A 921 20.83 -24.88 -1.76
C ILE A 921 20.42 -24.44 -0.35
N VAL A 922 21.30 -23.77 0.39
CA VAL A 922 21.07 -23.32 1.76
C VAL A 922 21.05 -21.80 1.78
N VAL A 923 19.84 -21.23 1.69
CA VAL A 923 19.65 -19.77 1.68
C VAL A 923 19.44 -19.30 3.12
N GLU A 924 20.17 -18.28 3.52
CA GLU A 924 19.99 -17.60 4.80
C GLU A 924 19.37 -16.24 4.53
N PHE A 925 18.33 -15.88 5.29
CA PHE A 925 17.59 -14.63 5.09
C PHE A 925 17.11 -14.06 6.41
N LYS A 926 17.05 -12.72 6.48
CA LYS A 926 16.37 -11.99 7.54
C LYS A 926 14.91 -11.73 7.15
N LEU A 927 14.00 -11.83 8.11
CA LEU A 927 12.58 -11.50 7.99
C LEU A 927 12.05 -11.08 9.38
N LYS A 928 11.25 -10.03 9.48
CA LYS A 928 10.75 -9.45 10.75
C LYS A 928 9.66 -10.29 11.46
N LYS A 929 9.87 -11.59 11.57
CA LYS A 929 9.01 -12.50 12.35
C LYS A 929 9.87 -13.28 13.34
N ALA A 930 9.28 -13.60 14.50
CA ALA A 930 9.93 -14.48 15.48
C ALA A 930 10.07 -15.90 14.93
N GLU A 931 9.05 -16.39 14.22
CA GLU A 931 8.96 -17.70 13.57
C GLU A 931 8.24 -17.58 12.21
N VAL A 932 8.46 -18.54 11.32
CA VAL A 932 7.95 -18.56 9.93
C VAL A 932 7.43 -19.96 9.64
N ASP A 933 6.19 -20.07 9.17
CA ASP A 933 5.66 -21.35 8.71
C ASP A 933 6.26 -21.69 7.33
N GLN A 934 6.53 -22.97 7.08
CA GLN A 934 7.05 -23.42 5.79
C GLN A 934 6.01 -23.26 4.66
N SER A 935 4.70 -23.23 4.97
CA SER A 935 3.62 -23.05 4.00
C SER A 935 3.49 -21.60 3.50
N ASP A 936 3.87 -20.61 4.31
CA ASP A 936 3.96 -19.20 3.89
C ASP A 936 5.18 -18.93 2.98
N LEU A 937 6.13 -19.88 2.91
CA LEU A 937 7.46 -19.69 2.33
C LEU A 937 7.62 -20.43 0.99
N LYS A 938 8.10 -19.71 -0.03
CA LYS A 938 8.42 -20.25 -1.36
C LYS A 938 9.82 -19.79 -1.77
N VAL A 939 10.69 -20.71 -2.16
CA VAL A 939 12.01 -20.37 -2.73
C VAL A 939 11.98 -20.63 -4.23
N THR A 940 12.34 -19.62 -5.02
CA THR A 940 12.29 -19.71 -6.49
C THR A 940 13.65 -19.44 -7.13
N MET A 941 13.93 -20.16 -8.22
CA MET A 941 15.06 -19.92 -9.12
C MET A 941 14.55 -19.35 -10.43
N TYR A 942 15.01 -18.15 -10.80
CA TYR A 942 14.57 -17.43 -11.99
C TYR A 942 15.73 -17.17 -12.96
N SER A 943 15.62 -17.65 -14.21
CA SER A 943 16.44 -17.18 -15.32
C SER A 943 15.73 -16.02 -16.01
N PRO A 944 16.29 -14.79 -16.06
CA PRO A 944 15.68 -13.67 -16.78
C PRO A 944 15.70 -13.86 -18.31
N PRO A 945 14.83 -13.14 -19.05
CA PRO A 945 14.77 -13.23 -20.50
C PRO A 945 15.84 -12.42 -21.24
N PHE A 946 15.95 -12.73 -22.54
CA PHE A 946 16.22 -11.75 -23.57
C PHE A 946 14.87 -11.37 -24.21
N THR A 947 14.44 -10.11 -24.09
CA THR A 947 13.13 -9.66 -24.61
C THR A 947 13.30 -8.89 -25.91
N THR A 948 12.51 -9.22 -26.95
CA THR A 948 12.34 -8.43 -28.17
C THR A 948 11.05 -8.82 -28.91
N HIS A 949 10.48 -7.91 -29.71
CA HIS A 949 9.36 -8.19 -30.63
C HIS A 949 8.09 -8.84 -30.00
N GLY A 950 7.88 -8.62 -28.70
CA GLY A 950 6.80 -9.20 -27.89
C GLY A 950 7.04 -10.61 -27.36
N PHE A 951 8.29 -11.11 -27.44
CA PHE A 951 8.69 -12.40 -26.92
C PHE A 951 9.90 -12.29 -25.96
N SER A 952 9.67 -12.67 -24.71
CA SER A 952 10.68 -12.77 -23.65
C SER A 952 11.32 -14.16 -23.66
N MET A 953 12.36 -14.32 -24.49
CA MET A 953 13.03 -15.58 -24.80
C MET A 953 13.81 -16.13 -23.61
N GLY A 954 13.77 -17.44 -23.42
CA GLY A 954 14.64 -18.17 -22.49
C GLY A 954 14.34 -18.01 -20.99
N GLN A 955 13.35 -17.19 -20.60
CA GLN A 955 12.98 -17.07 -19.19
C GLN A 955 12.47 -18.40 -18.60
N ARG A 956 12.73 -18.61 -17.31
CA ARG A 956 12.27 -19.80 -16.59
C ARG A 956 12.20 -19.54 -15.09
N LEU A 957 11.06 -19.85 -14.47
CA LEU A 957 10.94 -19.94 -13.01
C LEU A 957 10.80 -21.40 -12.58
N LEU A 958 11.56 -21.77 -11.54
CA LEU A 958 11.47 -23.05 -10.84
C LEU A 958 11.04 -22.77 -9.40
N ILE A 959 10.02 -23.48 -8.91
CA ILE A 959 9.61 -23.42 -7.50
C ILE A 959 10.23 -24.63 -6.80
N LEU A 960 11.11 -24.43 -5.81
CA LEU A 960 11.93 -25.51 -5.25
C LEU A 960 11.27 -26.18 -4.03
N ALA A 961 11.49 -27.49 -3.85
CA ALA A 961 11.14 -28.20 -2.63
C ALA A 961 11.96 -27.70 -1.44
N ILE A 962 11.27 -27.17 -0.43
CA ILE A 962 11.85 -26.91 0.89
C ILE A 962 12.00 -28.25 1.61
N LYS A 963 13.25 -28.63 1.89
CA LYS A 963 13.62 -29.82 2.65
C LYS A 963 13.67 -29.53 4.15
N LYS A 964 14.07 -28.32 4.53
CA LYS A 964 14.20 -27.90 5.93
C LYS A 964 14.10 -26.38 6.04
N LEU A 965 13.45 -25.90 7.11
CA LEU A 965 13.50 -24.52 7.57
C LEU A 965 14.02 -24.51 9.02
N ASP A 966 15.14 -23.83 9.25
CA ASP A 966 15.74 -23.62 10.57
C ASP A 966 15.57 -22.16 11.00
N ASN A 967 15.06 -21.95 12.22
CA ASN A 967 15.18 -20.69 12.94
C ASN A 967 16.59 -20.66 13.55
N VAL A 968 17.48 -19.82 13.04
CA VAL A 968 18.89 -19.78 13.51
C VAL A 968 19.00 -18.91 14.76
N GLU A 969 18.29 -17.79 14.75
CA GLU A 969 18.29 -16.71 15.72
C GLU A 969 17.07 -15.80 15.40
N SER A 970 16.66 -14.89 16.29
CA SER A 970 15.46 -14.05 16.02
C SER A 970 15.60 -13.31 14.71
N GLU A 971 14.52 -13.30 13.92
CA GLU A 971 14.45 -12.70 12.60
C GLU A 971 15.37 -13.32 11.52
N PHE A 972 16.29 -14.25 11.82
CA PHE A 972 17.13 -14.90 10.79
C PHE A 972 16.83 -16.39 10.64
N PHE A 973 16.56 -16.77 9.40
CA PHE A 973 16.11 -18.09 8.99
C PHE A 973 17.07 -18.69 7.98
N ARG A 974 17.24 -20.01 8.05
CA ARG A 974 18.02 -20.79 7.08
C ARG A 974 17.09 -21.81 6.44
N VAL A 975 16.89 -21.71 5.13
CA VAL A 975 16.08 -22.65 4.36
C VAL A 975 16.98 -23.53 3.48
N GLU A 976 16.91 -24.84 3.69
CA GLU A 976 17.53 -25.84 2.82
C GLU A 976 16.52 -26.30 1.78
N VAL A 977 16.83 -26.08 0.49
CA VAL A 977 15.99 -26.46 -0.64
C VAL A 977 16.73 -27.40 -1.60
N VAL A 978 15.98 -28.24 -2.30
CA VAL A 978 16.54 -29.24 -3.24
C VAL A 978 16.88 -28.55 -4.56
N ALA A 979 18.12 -28.71 -5.03
CA ALA A 979 18.53 -28.20 -6.34
C ALA A 979 17.87 -29.01 -7.48
N PRO A 980 17.56 -28.39 -8.65
CA PRO A 980 16.90 -29.07 -9.76
C PRO A 980 17.53 -30.42 -10.14
N PRO A 981 16.73 -31.42 -10.57
CA PRO A 981 17.23 -32.80 -10.67
C PRO A 981 18.01 -33.10 -11.95
N SER A 982 17.91 -32.25 -12.98
CA SER A 982 18.64 -32.39 -14.25
C SER A 982 18.65 -31.09 -15.07
N ALA A 983 19.38 -31.11 -16.20
CA ALA A 983 19.60 -29.95 -17.06
C ALA A 983 18.44 -29.66 -18.04
N GLU A 984 17.53 -30.61 -18.26
CA GLU A 984 16.30 -30.44 -19.04
C GLU A 984 15.31 -29.52 -18.31
N ILE A 985 15.27 -29.65 -16.98
CA ILE A 985 14.45 -28.82 -16.10
C ILE A 985 15.15 -27.48 -15.82
N ALA A 986 16.47 -27.47 -15.64
CA ALA A 986 17.24 -26.26 -15.40
C ALA A 986 18.53 -26.22 -16.25
N PRO A 987 18.50 -25.69 -17.49
CA PRO A 987 19.68 -25.56 -18.33
C PRO A 987 20.85 -24.85 -17.64
N PRO A 988 22.12 -25.23 -17.92
CA PRO A 988 23.29 -24.59 -17.30
C PRO A 988 23.33 -23.10 -17.62
N GLY A 989 23.26 -22.25 -16.60
CA GLY A 989 23.13 -20.80 -16.75
C GLY A 989 23.04 -20.08 -15.41
N PHE A 990 22.84 -18.76 -15.47
CA PHE A 990 22.69 -17.92 -14.29
C PHE A 990 21.22 -17.81 -13.90
N TYR A 991 20.93 -18.03 -12.62
CA TYR A 991 19.59 -17.90 -12.05
C TYR A 991 19.67 -16.96 -10.84
N LEU A 992 18.71 -16.04 -10.73
CA LEU A 992 18.43 -15.32 -9.49
C LEU A 992 17.71 -16.28 -8.52
N ILE A 993 18.17 -16.37 -7.28
CA ILE A 993 17.45 -17.08 -6.21
C ILE A 993 16.69 -16.03 -5.39
N PHE A 994 15.38 -16.23 -5.25
CA PHE A 994 14.50 -15.41 -4.42
C PHE A 994 13.93 -16.22 -3.26
N VAL A 995 13.77 -15.57 -2.10
CA VAL A 995 12.93 -16.06 -1.00
C VAL A 995 11.65 -15.24 -1.01
N VAL A 996 10.51 -15.89 -1.17
CA VAL A 996 9.18 -15.29 -1.17
C VAL A 996 8.45 -15.74 0.08
N HIS A 997 7.93 -14.79 0.86
CA HIS A 997 7.13 -15.06 2.06
C HIS A 997 5.83 -14.25 1.95
N ASP A 998 4.68 -14.92 2.14
CA ASP A 998 3.35 -14.30 2.05
C ASP A 998 3.18 -13.42 0.78
N GLY A 999 3.59 -13.97 -0.36
CA GLY A 999 3.58 -13.28 -1.66
C GLY A 999 4.65 -12.19 -1.87
N VAL A 1000 5.42 -11.80 -0.84
CA VAL A 1000 6.47 -10.76 -0.94
C VAL A 1000 7.82 -11.37 -1.28
N PRO A 1001 8.42 -11.10 -2.46
CA PRO A 1001 9.72 -11.64 -2.84
C PRO A 1001 10.86 -10.78 -2.29
N SER A 1002 11.97 -11.43 -1.90
CA SER A 1002 13.23 -10.78 -1.56
C SER A 1002 13.82 -9.97 -2.74
N SER A 1003 14.92 -9.26 -2.51
CA SER A 1003 15.87 -9.05 -3.60
C SER A 1003 16.49 -10.41 -3.97
N GLY A 1004 16.61 -10.69 -5.27
CA GLY A 1004 17.19 -11.91 -5.79
C GLY A 1004 18.71 -11.85 -5.81
N ILE A 1005 19.37 -12.98 -5.53
CA ILE A 1005 20.83 -13.11 -5.53
C ILE A 1005 21.32 -13.95 -6.72
N TRP A 1006 22.39 -13.51 -7.38
CA TRP A 1006 23.12 -14.31 -8.35
C TRP A 1006 24.17 -15.20 -7.65
N PRO A 1007 24.33 -16.47 -8.04
CA PRO A 1007 25.44 -17.32 -7.61
C PRO A 1007 26.85 -16.94 -8.15
N CYS A 1008 27.16 -15.65 -8.33
CA CYS A 1008 28.51 -15.13 -8.63
C CYS A 1008 28.61 -13.61 -8.35
N GLY A 1009 29.65 -13.18 -7.61
CA GLY A 1009 29.84 -11.78 -7.17
C GLY A 1009 29.06 -11.37 -5.90
N ASN A 1010 29.48 -10.38 -5.09
CA ASN A 1010 30.86 -9.90 -4.92
C ASN A 1010 31.26 -9.43 -3.49
N GLY A 1011 30.33 -9.26 -2.55
CA GLY A 1011 30.58 -9.57 -1.12
C GLY A 1011 31.00 -8.46 -0.13
N LYS A 1012 31.20 -8.93 1.12
CA LYS A 1012 31.37 -8.27 2.45
C LYS A 1012 30.11 -8.19 3.34
N VAL A 1013 30.37 -8.51 4.63
CA VAL A 1013 29.49 -8.73 5.83
C VAL A 1013 29.20 -7.42 6.61
N PRO A 1014 28.31 -7.31 7.66
CA PRO A 1014 27.98 -8.34 8.70
C PRO A 1014 26.58 -8.35 9.46
N PHE A 1015 26.24 -9.51 10.07
CA PHE A 1015 25.81 -9.81 11.49
C PHE A 1015 24.44 -9.44 12.19
N ILE A 1016 23.93 -10.44 12.98
CA ILE A 1016 23.38 -10.43 14.39
C ILE A 1016 21.85 -10.44 14.75
N VAL A 1017 21.29 -11.63 15.08
CA VAL A 1017 20.97 -12.27 16.41
C VAL A 1017 19.85 -11.77 17.42
N ILE A 1018 18.81 -12.62 17.66
CA ILE A 1018 17.99 -12.95 18.91
C ILE A 1018 17.01 -11.92 19.58
N ARG A 1019 15.97 -12.24 20.42
CA ARG A 1019 14.80 -13.20 20.55
C ARG A 1019 14.30 -13.10 22.03
N ALA A 1020 13.02 -13.09 22.47
CA ALA A 1020 11.66 -13.01 21.89
C ALA A 1020 10.61 -12.58 23.00
N VAL A 1021 9.29 -12.53 22.72
CA VAL A 1021 8.19 -12.09 23.64
C VAL A 1021 6.94 -13.01 23.51
N SER A 1022 5.92 -12.92 24.41
CA SER A 1022 4.76 -13.85 24.49
C SER A 1022 3.40 -13.17 25.02
N ASP A 1023 2.23 -13.86 25.11
CA ASP A 1023 0.86 -13.58 25.71
C ASP A 1023 -0.11 -14.84 25.74
N LEU A 1024 -0.93 -15.15 26.78
CA LEU A 1024 -1.52 -16.52 27.08
C LEU A 1024 -2.96 -16.75 26.60
N ALA A 1025 -3.16 -17.91 25.99
CA ALA A 1025 -4.46 -18.58 25.86
C ALA A 1025 -4.37 -20.08 26.25
N GLY A 1026 -4.30 -20.38 27.56
CA GLY A 1026 -3.92 -21.72 28.03
C GLY A 1026 -4.34 -22.12 29.45
N GLY A 1027 -5.56 -21.78 29.88
CA GLY A 1027 -6.11 -22.17 31.19
C GLY A 1027 -7.64 -22.26 31.20
N GLY A 1028 -8.20 -23.18 31.99
CA GLY A 1028 -9.64 -23.36 32.14
C GLY A 1028 -10.09 -23.15 33.57
N GLY A 1029 -11.24 -22.49 33.77
CA GLY A 1029 -11.91 -22.42 35.07
C GLY A 1029 -11.18 -21.62 36.14
N ALA A 1030 -10.56 -20.50 35.77
CA ALA A 1030 -9.93 -19.60 36.73
C ALA A 1030 -10.96 -19.01 37.72
N ASP A 1031 -10.65 -19.09 39.01
CA ASP A 1031 -11.44 -18.48 40.09
C ASP A 1031 -11.15 -16.96 40.15
N SER A 1032 -12.00 -16.16 40.81
CA SER A 1032 -11.87 -14.69 40.78
C SER A 1032 -10.50 -14.19 41.27
N ASN A 1033 -9.96 -14.85 42.31
CA ASN A 1033 -8.63 -14.56 42.86
C ASN A 1033 -7.47 -14.80 41.85
N GLU A 1034 -7.64 -15.69 40.86
CA GLU A 1034 -6.60 -15.92 39.83
C GLU A 1034 -6.57 -14.78 38.80
N VAL A 1035 -7.73 -14.25 38.40
CA VAL A 1035 -7.83 -13.12 37.46
C VAL A 1035 -7.10 -11.89 38.01
N ASP A 1036 -7.38 -11.53 39.27
CA ASP A 1036 -6.68 -10.44 39.97
C ASP A 1036 -5.16 -10.68 40.04
N THR A 1037 -4.73 -11.93 40.22
CA THR A 1037 -3.32 -12.32 40.27
C THR A 1037 -2.63 -12.16 38.90
N PHE A 1038 -3.29 -12.53 37.80
CA PHE A 1038 -2.76 -12.35 36.44
C PHE A 1038 -2.75 -10.88 35.98
N LEU A 1039 -3.75 -10.09 36.33
CA LEU A 1039 -3.77 -8.63 36.12
C LEU A 1039 -2.63 -7.96 36.92
N THR A 1040 -2.46 -8.35 38.19
CA THR A 1040 -1.35 -7.90 39.05
C THR A 1040 0.02 -8.18 38.43
N LEU A 1041 0.23 -9.39 37.87
CA LEU A 1041 1.50 -9.78 37.26
C LEU A 1041 1.77 -9.01 35.96
N THR A 1042 0.76 -8.93 35.07
CA THR A 1042 0.89 -8.29 33.75
C THR A 1042 1.20 -6.79 33.88
N SER A 1043 0.51 -6.10 34.80
CA SER A 1043 0.72 -4.67 35.07
C SER A 1043 2.09 -4.37 35.69
N LYS A 1044 2.65 -5.29 36.50
CA LYS A 1044 4.00 -5.13 37.04
C LYS A 1044 5.05 -5.25 35.94
N ASN A 1045 4.83 -6.14 34.98
CA ASN A 1045 5.74 -6.33 33.87
C ASN A 1045 5.68 -5.16 32.88
N SER A 1046 4.49 -4.62 32.56
CA SER A 1046 4.35 -3.43 31.72
C SER A 1046 5.05 -2.20 32.33
N VAL A 1047 4.80 -1.92 33.62
CA VAL A 1047 5.47 -0.85 34.38
C VAL A 1047 6.99 -1.05 34.44
N THR A 1048 7.47 -2.29 34.62
CA THR A 1048 8.91 -2.59 34.65
C THR A 1048 9.57 -2.34 33.29
N ALA A 1049 8.94 -2.75 32.20
CA ALA A 1049 9.45 -2.51 30.84
C ALA A 1049 9.54 -1.02 30.50
N VAL A 1050 8.56 -0.22 30.95
CA VAL A 1050 8.55 1.25 30.76
C VAL A 1050 9.65 1.93 31.59
N LEU A 1051 9.80 1.57 32.87
CA LEU A 1051 10.87 2.11 33.72
C LEU A 1051 12.26 1.85 33.12
N GLU A 1052 12.45 0.67 32.53
CA GLU A 1052 13.70 0.32 31.84
C GLU A 1052 13.85 1.04 30.49
N PHE A 1053 12.76 1.25 29.73
CA PHE A 1053 12.76 2.06 28.51
C PHE A 1053 13.25 3.48 28.77
N VAL A 1054 12.66 4.18 29.75
CA VAL A 1054 13.08 5.54 30.08
C VAL A 1054 14.53 5.57 30.55
N LYS A 1055 14.94 4.60 31.38
CA LYS A 1055 16.34 4.43 31.85
C LYS A 1055 17.35 4.23 30.72
N GLN A 1056 17.02 3.49 29.67
CA GLN A 1056 17.90 3.31 28.52
C GLN A 1056 17.88 4.54 27.60
N LEU A 1057 16.73 5.22 27.48
CA LEU A 1057 16.61 6.47 26.74
C LEU A 1057 17.42 7.61 27.39
N SER A 1058 17.46 7.69 28.73
CA SER A 1058 18.36 8.57 29.50
C SER A 1058 19.85 8.32 29.25
N ALA A 1059 20.23 7.10 28.84
CA ALA A 1059 21.62 6.70 28.65
C ALA A 1059 22.12 6.88 27.21
N SER A 1060 21.22 6.99 26.22
CA SER A 1060 21.60 7.26 24.83
C SER A 1060 22.04 8.71 24.64
N LYS A 1061 22.98 8.92 23.70
CA LYS A 1061 23.39 10.26 23.26
C LYS A 1061 22.91 10.65 21.86
N ASN A 1062 22.25 9.73 21.14
CA ASN A 1062 21.65 9.96 19.82
C ASN A 1062 20.33 9.18 19.72
N ASN A 1063 19.25 9.84 19.29
CA ASN A 1063 17.91 9.22 19.24
C ASN A 1063 17.75 8.20 18.10
N GLU A 1064 18.44 8.37 16.97
CA GLU A 1064 18.20 7.59 15.74
C GLU A 1064 18.49 6.09 15.86
N ASN A 1065 19.41 5.68 16.74
CA ASN A 1065 19.74 4.27 16.98
C ASN A 1065 18.99 3.66 18.19
N PHE A 1066 18.07 4.40 18.82
CA PHE A 1066 17.59 4.02 20.14
C PHE A 1066 16.72 2.75 20.14
N ILE A 1067 15.76 2.64 19.22
CA ILE A 1067 14.78 1.52 19.21
C ILE A 1067 15.46 0.14 19.08
N SER A 1068 16.49 0.01 18.24
CA SER A 1068 17.24 -1.25 18.11
C SER A 1068 18.10 -1.56 19.34
N SER A 1069 18.66 -0.54 19.99
CA SER A 1069 19.37 -0.74 21.26
C SER A 1069 18.42 -1.16 22.39
N PHE A 1070 17.24 -0.56 22.49
CA PHE A 1070 16.27 -0.86 23.55
C PHE A 1070 15.80 -2.32 23.53
N HIS A 1071 15.45 -2.84 22.33
CA HIS A 1071 15.13 -4.26 22.16
C HIS A 1071 16.27 -5.20 22.58
N THR A 1072 17.53 -4.76 22.53
CA THR A 1072 18.68 -5.58 22.90
C THR A 1072 18.80 -5.74 24.42
N SER A 1073 18.51 -4.69 25.19
CA SER A 1073 18.75 -4.68 26.64
C SER A 1073 17.54 -5.04 27.51
N LEU A 1074 16.31 -5.13 26.97
CA LEU A 1074 15.22 -5.86 27.65
C LEU A 1074 15.60 -7.32 27.91
N TYR A 1075 16.31 -7.97 26.98
CA TYR A 1075 16.81 -9.35 27.14
C TYR A 1075 17.92 -9.51 28.19
N SER A 1076 18.31 -8.44 28.90
CA SER A 1076 19.23 -8.51 30.05
C SER A 1076 18.52 -8.60 31.41
N LEU A 1077 17.18 -8.57 31.44
CA LEU A 1077 16.36 -8.66 32.65
C LEU A 1077 15.71 -10.04 32.89
N ASP A 1078 15.79 -10.98 31.94
CA ASP A 1078 15.41 -12.39 32.12
C ASP A 1078 16.55 -13.20 32.80
N ALA A 1079 17.06 -12.71 33.94
CA ALA A 1079 18.19 -13.29 34.68
C ALA A 1079 18.07 -13.14 36.21
#